data_AF-A0AAV6ZWQ3-F1
#
_entry.id   AF-A0AAV6ZWQ3-F1
#
_cell.length_a   1.000
_cell.length_b   1.000
_cell.length_c   1.000
_cell.angle_alpha   90.00
_cell.angle_beta   90.00
_cell.angle_gamma   90.00
#
_symmetry.space_group_name_H-M   'P 1'
#
loop_
_entity.id
_entity.type
_entity.pdbx_description
1 polymer ?
#
loop_
_entity_poly.entity_id
_entity_poly.type
_entity_poly.pdbx_seq_one_letter_code
_entity_poly.pdbx_strand_id
1 'polypeptide(L)'
;MGQNELQTVFLLLLSLAGETYGGFPNTINIGGLFMKNTIQEHSAFLFAVQLHNTNQNNTERPFQLFHNVDHLDSSNSFSVTNAFCSQFSRGVYAIFGFYDQMSMNTLTSFCGALHTSFITPSFPTDADVQFVIQMRPALKGAILSLLNDYDWQRFVYLYDTERGFSILQAIMEAAVQNNWQVTARSVGNIKDVQEYKRIIEEMDRRQEKRFVIDCEVERINTILEQVVILGKHTRGYHYMLANLGFTSISLDRVMHGGANVTGFQIVNNENPLVQQFLQRWVRLDEREFPEARNTPLKYTSALTHDAVLVIAEAFRYLRRQRVDVSRRGSAGDCLANPAVPWSQGIDIERALKMVQVQGMTGNIQFDTYGRRTNYTIDVYEMTATKPRKVGHWNEYERFVPAPDQQPTNDSTSVENKTIIVTTILENPYVMKKKNYEQLDGNDKYEGYCVDLASEIAKHVGIKYKLSIVEDGKYGARDPETKIWNGMVGELVYGRADIAVAPLTITLVREEVIDFSKPFMSLGISIMIKKPQKSKPGVFSFLDPLAYEIWMCIVFAYIGVSVVLFLVSRFSPYEWHLEDTDEARDPQNPPDPPNEFGIFNSLWFSLGAFMQQGCDISPRSLSGRIVGGVWWFFTLIIISSYTANLAAFLTVERMVSPIESAEDLAKQTEIAYGTLDSGSTKEFFRRSKIAVYEKMWSYMKSAEPSVFTKTTDDGVARVRKSKGKFAFLLESTMNEYIEQRKPCDTMKVGGNLDSKGYGVATPKGSALRWVE
;
A
#
# COMPACT_ATOMS: atom_id res chain seq x y z
N MET A 1 -2.48 -10.68 -110.68
CA MET A 1 -2.62 -11.87 -109.81
C MET A 1 -1.68 -11.69 -108.61
N GLY A 2 -1.90 -10.67 -107.78
CA GLY A 2 -0.87 -10.19 -106.83
C GLY A 2 -1.34 -9.09 -105.88
N GLN A 3 -2.50 -9.29 -105.22
CA GLN A 3 -2.96 -8.43 -104.12
C GLN A 3 -3.52 -9.25 -102.94
N ASN A 4 -4.07 -10.44 -103.18
CA ASN A 4 -4.59 -11.31 -102.11
C ASN A 4 -3.49 -12.06 -101.32
N GLU A 5 -2.32 -12.35 -101.91
CA GLU A 5 -1.27 -13.05 -101.16
C GLU A 5 -0.55 -12.13 -100.16
N LEU A 6 -0.40 -10.83 -100.46
CA LEU A 6 0.21 -9.89 -99.52
C LEU A 6 -0.68 -9.64 -98.30
N GLN A 7 -2.01 -9.58 -98.49
CA GLN A 7 -2.96 -9.41 -97.40
C GLN A 7 -3.03 -10.66 -96.51
N THR A 8 -2.90 -11.84 -97.10
CA THR A 8 -2.91 -13.11 -96.36
C THR A 8 -1.63 -13.29 -95.56
N VAL A 9 -0.46 -12.89 -96.09
CA VAL A 9 0.82 -12.92 -95.35
C VAL A 9 0.86 -11.84 -94.26
N PHE A 10 0.26 -10.66 -94.48
CA PHE A 10 0.18 -9.60 -93.47
C PHE A 10 -0.79 -9.97 -92.33
N LEU A 11 -1.92 -10.64 -92.64
CA LEU A 11 -2.83 -11.20 -91.63
C LEU A 11 -2.24 -12.40 -90.90
N LEU A 12 -1.43 -13.25 -91.57
CA LEU A 12 -0.70 -14.35 -90.91
C LEU A 12 0.42 -13.85 -89.99
N LEU A 13 1.12 -12.77 -90.37
CA LEU A 13 2.11 -12.12 -89.52
C LEU A 13 1.47 -11.37 -88.35
N LEU A 14 0.26 -10.80 -88.53
CA LEU A 14 -0.53 -10.23 -87.43
C LEU A 14 -1.16 -11.30 -86.53
N SER A 15 -1.49 -12.50 -87.04
CA SER A 15 -1.94 -13.63 -86.20
C SER A 15 -0.79 -14.36 -85.51
N LEU A 16 0.44 -14.25 -86.01
CA LEU A 16 1.65 -14.74 -85.32
C LEU A 16 2.24 -13.69 -84.35
N ALA A 17 1.87 -12.41 -84.49
CA ALA A 17 2.25 -11.32 -83.59
C ALA A 17 1.14 -10.91 -82.60
N GLY A 18 -0.06 -11.49 -82.70
CA GLY A 18 -1.14 -11.37 -81.74
C GLY A 18 -1.10 -12.55 -80.76
N GLU A 19 -1.03 -12.26 -79.46
CA GLU A 19 -0.86 -13.19 -78.33
C GLU A 19 0.57 -13.49 -77.87
N THR A 20 1.36 -12.44 -77.59
CA THR A 20 2.15 -12.48 -76.34
C THR A 20 1.26 -12.02 -75.19
N TYR A 21 0.29 -12.85 -74.81
CA TYR A 21 -0.39 -12.69 -73.51
C TYR A 21 0.67 -12.88 -72.42
N GLY A 22 1.06 -11.79 -71.75
CA GLY A 22 1.94 -11.84 -70.58
C GLY A 22 1.34 -12.75 -69.52
N GLY A 23 1.88 -13.94 -69.37
CA GLY A 23 1.44 -14.91 -68.37
C GLY A 23 1.85 -14.47 -66.98
N PHE A 24 0.95 -14.64 -66.01
CA PHE A 24 1.29 -14.50 -64.58
C PHE A 24 2.51 -15.40 -64.26
N PRO A 25 3.54 -14.91 -63.54
CA PRO A 25 4.75 -15.68 -63.33
C PRO A 25 4.47 -16.96 -62.54
N ASN A 26 5.00 -18.10 -63.03
CA ASN A 26 4.85 -19.39 -62.36
C ASN A 26 5.67 -19.49 -61.06
N THR A 27 6.70 -18.65 -60.93
CA THR A 27 7.59 -18.55 -59.78
C THR A 27 7.64 -17.10 -59.29
N ILE A 28 7.36 -16.88 -58.01
CA ILE A 28 7.39 -15.55 -57.39
C ILE A 28 8.61 -15.47 -56.47
N ASN A 29 9.51 -14.53 -56.77
CA ASN A 29 10.73 -14.32 -56.01
C ASN A 29 10.47 -13.37 -54.83
N ILE A 30 10.66 -13.85 -53.60
CA ILE A 30 10.56 -13.06 -52.38
C ILE A 30 11.95 -12.89 -51.75
N GLY A 31 12.25 -11.67 -51.28
CA GLY A 31 13.48 -11.37 -50.56
C GLY A 31 13.28 -11.59 -49.06
N GLY A 32 14.31 -12.09 -48.37
CA GLY A 32 14.34 -12.26 -46.93
C GLY A 32 15.53 -11.53 -46.31
N LEU A 33 15.28 -10.63 -45.36
CA LEU A 33 16.31 -9.91 -44.61
C LEU A 33 16.27 -10.37 -43.15
N PHE A 34 17.25 -11.18 -42.75
CA PHE A 34 17.34 -11.76 -41.41
C PHE A 34 18.61 -11.30 -40.70
N MET A 35 18.49 -11.04 -39.41
CA MET A 35 19.63 -10.74 -38.55
C MET A 35 20.23 -12.04 -38.02
N LYS A 36 21.49 -12.01 -37.57
CA LYS A 36 22.14 -13.22 -36.99
C LYS A 36 21.44 -13.80 -35.76
N ASN A 37 20.73 -12.97 -35.00
CA ASN A 37 19.99 -13.39 -33.80
C ASN A 37 18.60 -13.98 -34.10
N THR A 38 18.08 -13.85 -35.33
CA THR A 38 16.74 -14.32 -35.71
C THR A 38 16.77 -15.73 -36.32
N ILE A 39 17.34 -16.70 -35.59
CA ILE A 39 17.57 -18.07 -36.08
C ILE A 39 16.25 -18.82 -36.24
N GLN A 40 15.42 -18.88 -35.18
CA GLN A 40 14.14 -19.57 -35.21
C GLN A 40 13.16 -18.95 -36.24
N GLU A 41 13.18 -17.62 -36.37
CA GLU A 41 12.33 -16.91 -37.33
C GLU A 41 12.72 -17.23 -38.77
N HIS A 42 14.02 -17.36 -39.06
CA HIS A 42 14.49 -17.80 -40.37
C HIS A 42 14.05 -19.23 -40.68
N SER A 43 14.16 -20.15 -39.72
CA SER A 43 13.66 -21.51 -39.87
C SER A 43 12.14 -21.55 -40.09
N ALA A 44 11.38 -20.71 -39.38
CA ALA A 44 9.93 -20.61 -39.56
C ALA A 44 9.56 -20.07 -40.96
N PHE A 45 10.33 -19.12 -41.49
CA PHE A 45 10.16 -18.60 -42.84
C PHE A 45 10.39 -19.67 -43.92
N LEU A 46 11.51 -20.39 -43.83
CA LEU A 46 11.83 -21.47 -44.76
C LEU A 46 10.77 -22.57 -44.73
N PHE A 47 10.36 -22.97 -43.53
CA PHE A 47 9.33 -23.98 -43.34
C PHE A 47 7.97 -23.54 -43.90
N ALA A 48 7.58 -22.27 -43.73
CA ALA A 48 6.34 -21.73 -44.28
C ALA A 48 6.35 -21.74 -45.83
N VAL A 49 7.48 -21.38 -46.45
CA VAL A 49 7.65 -21.45 -47.92
C VAL A 49 7.58 -22.90 -48.41
N GLN A 50 8.22 -23.83 -47.70
CA GLN A 50 8.16 -25.26 -48.01
C GLN A 50 6.73 -25.80 -47.86
N LEU A 51 6.00 -25.40 -46.82
CA LEU A 51 4.62 -25.82 -46.58
C LEU A 51 3.70 -25.37 -47.73
N HIS A 52 3.84 -24.12 -48.17
CA HIS A 52 3.09 -23.63 -49.34
C HIS A 52 3.43 -24.41 -50.62
N ASN A 53 4.72 -24.67 -50.86
CA ASN A 53 5.19 -25.37 -52.05
C ASN A 53 4.92 -26.89 -52.03
N THR A 54 4.67 -27.51 -50.88
CA THR A 54 4.44 -28.97 -50.78
C THR A 54 2.95 -29.33 -50.76
N ASN A 55 2.05 -28.35 -50.64
CA ASN A 55 0.61 -28.59 -50.71
C ASN A 55 0.21 -29.20 -52.07
N GLN A 56 -0.54 -30.31 -52.03
CA GLN A 56 -0.91 -31.12 -53.20
C GLN A 56 -2.12 -30.55 -53.98
N ASN A 57 -2.89 -29.64 -53.39
CA ASN A 57 -4.07 -29.05 -54.01
C ASN A 57 -3.70 -27.95 -55.02
N ASN A 58 -3.93 -28.18 -56.32
CA ASN A 58 -3.64 -27.21 -57.39
C ASN A 58 -4.41 -25.87 -57.25
N THR A 59 -5.56 -25.85 -56.57
CA THR A 59 -6.30 -24.63 -56.22
C THR A 59 -5.61 -23.83 -55.11
N GLU A 60 -4.95 -24.55 -54.20
CA GLU A 60 -4.18 -24.02 -53.06
C GLU A 60 -2.71 -23.74 -53.40
N ARG A 61 -2.23 -24.16 -54.58
CA ARG A 61 -0.88 -23.87 -55.08
C ARG A 61 -0.89 -23.48 -56.58
N PRO A 62 -1.32 -22.26 -56.92
CA PRO A 62 -1.30 -21.80 -58.30
C PRO A 62 0.14 -21.52 -58.80
N PHE A 63 1.05 -21.08 -57.94
CA PHE A 63 2.44 -20.72 -58.26
C PHE A 63 3.41 -21.28 -57.21
N GLN A 64 4.72 -21.17 -57.47
CA GLN A 64 5.76 -21.50 -56.51
C GLN A 64 6.37 -20.25 -55.90
N LEU A 65 6.61 -20.26 -54.60
CA LEU A 65 7.37 -19.20 -53.92
C LEU A 65 8.85 -19.58 -53.91
N PHE A 66 9.70 -18.71 -54.45
CA PHE A 66 11.14 -18.84 -54.41
C PHE A 66 11.71 -17.77 -53.49
N HIS A 67 12.59 -18.14 -52.56
CA HIS A 67 13.10 -17.23 -51.54
C HIS A 67 14.59 -16.93 -51.76
N ASN A 68 14.97 -15.66 -51.59
CA ASN A 68 16.35 -15.20 -51.57
C ASN A 68 16.65 -14.56 -50.22
N VAL A 69 17.45 -15.22 -49.39
CA VAL A 69 17.77 -14.75 -48.04
C VAL A 69 19.14 -14.07 -48.00
N ASP A 70 19.20 -12.86 -47.43
CA ASP A 70 20.44 -12.20 -47.07
C ASP A 70 20.55 -12.11 -45.54
N HIS A 71 21.68 -12.56 -45.00
CA HIS A 71 21.99 -12.51 -43.57
C HIS A 71 22.78 -11.24 -43.23
N LEU A 72 22.22 -10.43 -42.32
CA LEU A 72 22.81 -9.18 -41.88
C LEU A 72 23.64 -9.39 -40.61
N ASP A 73 24.89 -8.93 -40.64
CA ASP A 73 25.81 -8.97 -39.49
C ASP A 73 25.46 -7.95 -38.39
N SER A 74 24.81 -6.84 -38.76
CA SER A 74 24.43 -5.76 -37.85
C SER A 74 23.13 -5.09 -38.28
N SER A 75 22.41 -4.48 -37.34
CA SER A 75 21.21 -3.66 -37.61
C SER A 75 21.53 -2.27 -38.18
N ASN A 76 22.80 -1.98 -38.51
CA ASN A 76 23.22 -0.70 -39.03
C ASN A 76 22.54 -0.40 -40.38
N SER A 77 22.07 0.84 -40.53
CA SER A 77 21.39 1.33 -41.73
C SER A 77 22.17 1.09 -43.03
N PHE A 78 23.51 1.13 -42.99
CA PHE A 78 24.34 0.87 -44.18
C PHE A 78 24.22 -0.60 -44.65
N SER A 79 24.34 -1.56 -43.73
CA SER A 79 24.21 -2.99 -44.05
C SER A 79 22.81 -3.30 -44.59
N VAL A 80 21.78 -2.73 -43.95
CA VAL A 80 20.39 -2.85 -44.40
C VAL A 80 20.19 -2.25 -45.78
N THR A 81 20.77 -1.08 -46.07
CA THR A 81 20.70 -0.44 -47.39
C THR A 81 21.32 -1.33 -48.47
N ASN A 82 22.53 -1.86 -48.23
CA ASN A 82 23.21 -2.72 -49.20
C ASN A 82 22.42 -4.00 -49.49
N ALA A 83 21.87 -4.64 -48.46
CA ALA A 83 21.05 -5.84 -48.63
C ALA A 83 19.72 -5.53 -49.33
N PHE A 84 19.07 -4.41 -49.01
CA PHE A 84 17.86 -3.96 -49.71
C PHE A 84 18.13 -3.73 -51.21
N CYS A 85 19.23 -3.06 -51.54
CA CYS A 85 19.66 -2.83 -52.93
C CYS A 85 20.01 -4.13 -53.67
N SER A 86 20.66 -5.08 -52.99
CA SER A 86 20.89 -6.44 -53.49
C SER A 86 19.57 -7.13 -53.84
N GLN A 87 18.58 -7.11 -52.94
CA GLN A 87 17.27 -7.71 -53.19
C GLN A 87 16.50 -7.00 -54.31
N PHE A 88 16.57 -5.67 -54.35
CA PHE A 88 15.93 -4.87 -55.40
C PHE A 88 16.50 -5.21 -56.77
N SER A 89 17.83 -5.23 -56.93
CA SER A 89 18.50 -5.58 -58.19
C SER A 89 18.23 -7.01 -58.65
N ARG A 90 18.05 -7.96 -57.71
CA ARG A 90 17.60 -9.35 -57.99
C ARG A 90 16.15 -9.43 -58.49
N GLY A 91 15.41 -8.33 -58.46
CA GLY A 91 14.09 -8.26 -59.04
C GLY A 91 12.98 -8.87 -58.18
N VAL A 92 13.15 -8.95 -56.85
CA VAL A 92 12.12 -9.54 -55.95
C VAL A 92 10.80 -8.75 -55.96
N TYR A 93 9.70 -9.46 -55.73
CA TYR A 93 8.34 -8.89 -55.75
C TYR A 93 7.89 -8.35 -54.39
N ALA A 94 8.41 -8.92 -53.31
CA ALA A 94 8.15 -8.48 -51.95
C ALA A 94 9.37 -8.82 -51.09
N ILE A 95 9.65 -7.99 -50.09
CA ILE A 95 10.74 -8.21 -49.14
C ILE A 95 10.14 -8.47 -47.77
N PHE A 96 10.49 -9.59 -47.16
CA PHE A 96 10.20 -9.88 -45.77
C PHE A 96 11.43 -9.60 -44.92
N GLY A 97 11.28 -8.97 -43.77
CA GLY A 97 12.42 -8.80 -42.87
C GLY A 97 12.13 -8.08 -41.57
N PHE A 98 13.19 -7.97 -40.76
CA PHE A 98 13.18 -7.27 -39.49
C PHE A 98 13.84 -5.90 -39.64
N TYR A 99 13.31 -4.91 -38.93
CA TYR A 99 14.01 -3.65 -38.68
C TYR A 99 14.15 -3.40 -37.19
N ASP A 100 15.10 -2.53 -36.88
CA ASP A 100 15.37 -1.96 -35.58
C ASP A 100 15.07 -0.45 -35.63
N GLN A 101 15.01 0.23 -34.48
CA GLN A 101 14.71 1.66 -34.39
C GLN A 101 15.65 2.53 -35.25
N MET A 102 16.92 2.11 -35.42
CA MET A 102 17.89 2.83 -36.25
C MET A 102 17.68 2.63 -37.76
N SER A 103 17.24 1.44 -38.18
CA SER A 103 17.12 1.06 -39.60
C SER A 103 15.71 1.26 -40.16
N MET A 104 14.70 1.41 -39.30
CA MET A 104 13.30 1.64 -39.66
C MET A 104 13.13 2.81 -40.64
N ASN A 105 13.70 3.99 -40.34
CA ASN A 105 13.58 5.17 -41.21
C ASN A 105 14.22 4.96 -42.59
N THR A 106 15.30 4.18 -42.66
CA THR A 106 15.97 3.83 -43.91
C THR A 106 15.06 2.97 -44.78
N LEU A 107 14.53 1.87 -44.23
CA LEU A 107 13.67 0.95 -44.97
C LEU A 107 12.37 1.60 -45.41
N THR A 108 11.70 2.33 -44.52
CA THR A 108 10.45 3.03 -44.84
C THR A 108 10.64 4.05 -45.98
N SER A 109 11.75 4.78 -45.98
CA SER A 109 12.12 5.72 -47.06
C SER A 109 12.36 5.00 -48.41
N PHE A 110 13.15 3.92 -48.42
CA PHE A 110 13.41 3.15 -49.64
C PHE A 110 12.15 2.46 -50.20
N CYS A 111 11.31 1.91 -49.33
CA CYS A 111 10.07 1.25 -49.74
C CYS A 111 9.10 2.24 -50.39
N GLY A 112 8.97 3.44 -49.80
CA GLY A 112 8.19 4.54 -50.36
C GLY A 112 8.73 5.06 -51.69
N ALA A 113 10.06 5.18 -51.83
CA ALA A 113 10.68 5.69 -53.06
C ALA A 113 10.62 4.71 -54.24
N LEU A 114 10.86 3.42 -53.98
CA LEU A 114 10.95 2.39 -55.03
C LEU A 114 9.65 1.59 -55.24
N HIS A 115 8.59 1.88 -54.48
CA HIS A 115 7.32 1.13 -54.47
C HIS A 115 7.52 -0.38 -54.25
N THR A 116 8.42 -0.74 -53.34
CA THR A 116 8.69 -2.14 -52.99
C THR A 116 8.00 -2.47 -51.67
N SER A 117 7.11 -3.46 -51.69
CA SER A 117 6.37 -3.88 -50.49
C SER A 117 7.28 -4.60 -49.50
N PHE A 118 7.32 -4.11 -48.26
CA PHE A 118 8.09 -4.65 -47.16
C PHE A 118 7.16 -5.19 -46.07
N ILE A 119 7.32 -6.46 -45.69
CA ILE A 119 6.49 -7.14 -44.69
C ILE A 119 7.36 -7.43 -43.47
N THR A 120 6.88 -7.09 -42.29
CA THR A 120 7.70 -7.18 -41.07
C THR A 120 6.93 -7.61 -39.82
N PRO A 121 7.51 -8.50 -38.98
CA PRO A 121 7.01 -8.82 -37.66
C PRO A 121 7.65 -7.96 -36.55
N SER A 122 8.44 -6.95 -36.90
CA SER A 122 9.03 -5.98 -35.96
C SER A 122 7.97 -5.13 -35.24
N PHE A 123 8.38 -4.27 -34.32
CA PHE A 123 7.47 -3.40 -33.57
C PHE A 123 6.71 -2.45 -34.51
N PRO A 124 5.43 -2.14 -34.22
CA PRO A 124 4.61 -1.29 -35.08
C PRO A 124 5.06 0.18 -35.03
N THR A 125 4.82 0.90 -36.12
CA THR A 125 5.12 2.34 -36.23
C THR A 125 3.84 3.16 -36.22
N ASP A 126 3.83 4.28 -35.50
CA ASP A 126 2.68 5.21 -35.51
C ASP A 126 2.66 6.14 -36.73
N ALA A 127 3.78 6.24 -37.47
CA ALA A 127 3.84 7.03 -38.71
C ALA A 127 3.03 6.36 -39.83
N ASP A 128 2.33 7.19 -40.61
CA ASP A 128 1.55 6.78 -41.78
C ASP A 128 2.50 6.49 -42.95
N VAL A 129 3.08 5.28 -42.96
CA VAL A 129 4.04 4.82 -43.97
C VAL A 129 3.32 3.99 -45.05
N GLN A 130 3.74 4.16 -46.31
CA GLN A 130 3.28 3.36 -47.45
C GLN A 130 4.25 2.22 -47.78
N PHE A 131 3.75 1.18 -48.45
CA PHE A 131 4.51 -0.02 -48.84
C PHE A 131 5.08 -0.84 -47.68
N VAL A 132 4.58 -0.66 -46.45
CA VAL A 132 4.99 -1.44 -45.27
C VAL A 132 3.79 -2.15 -44.69
N ILE A 133 3.91 -3.47 -44.50
CA ILE A 133 2.89 -4.32 -43.87
C ILE A 133 3.44 -4.82 -42.53
N GLN A 134 2.78 -4.42 -41.45
CA GLN A 134 3.19 -4.70 -40.09
C GLN A 134 2.36 -5.86 -39.54
N MET A 135 3.01 -7.01 -39.32
CA MET A 135 2.36 -8.21 -38.81
C MET A 135 2.11 -8.14 -37.30
N ARG A 136 2.94 -7.39 -36.55
CA ARG A 136 2.78 -7.26 -35.10
C ARG A 136 1.66 -6.28 -34.77
N PRO A 137 0.65 -6.67 -33.98
CA PRO A 137 -0.37 -5.74 -33.51
C PRO A 137 0.15 -4.76 -32.46
N ALA A 138 -0.54 -3.63 -32.29
CA ALA A 138 -0.21 -2.62 -31.30
C ALA A 138 -0.62 -3.07 -29.88
N LEU A 139 0.32 -3.08 -28.93
CA LEU A 139 0.04 -3.51 -27.55
C LEU A 139 -0.44 -2.36 -26.64
N LYS A 140 -0.29 -1.10 -27.07
CA LYS A 140 -0.58 0.10 -26.26
C LYS A 140 -2.02 0.13 -25.71
N GLY A 141 -3.01 -0.24 -26.53
CA GLY A 141 -4.42 -0.25 -26.13
C GLY A 141 -4.74 -1.30 -25.07
N ALA A 142 -4.12 -2.49 -25.18
CA ALA A 142 -4.30 -3.58 -24.24
C ALA A 142 -3.71 -3.25 -22.85
N ILE A 143 -2.50 -2.67 -22.82
CA ILE A 143 -1.85 -2.26 -21.57
C ILE A 143 -2.68 -1.19 -20.84
N LEU A 144 -3.11 -0.14 -21.55
CA LEU A 144 -3.92 0.93 -20.95
C LEU A 144 -5.27 0.41 -20.43
N SER A 145 -5.91 -0.50 -21.15
CA SER A 145 -7.18 -1.10 -20.71
C SER A 145 -6.99 -1.92 -19.43
N LEU A 146 -5.90 -2.69 -19.35
CA LEU A 146 -5.59 -3.54 -18.20
C LEU A 146 -5.14 -2.72 -16.98
N LEU A 147 -4.42 -1.61 -17.17
CA LEU A 147 -4.08 -0.68 -16.09
C LEU A 147 -5.32 -0.02 -15.47
N ASN A 148 -6.33 0.29 -16.28
CA ASN A 148 -7.62 0.80 -15.81
C ASN A 148 -8.42 -0.29 -15.09
N ASP A 149 -8.44 -1.52 -15.61
CA ASP A 149 -9.15 -2.66 -15.00
C ASP A 149 -8.62 -2.98 -13.59
N TYR A 150 -7.30 -2.96 -13.40
CA TYR A 150 -6.68 -3.16 -12.10
C TYR A 150 -6.70 -1.92 -11.17
N ASP A 151 -7.22 -0.77 -11.62
CA ASP A 151 -7.20 0.51 -10.90
C ASP A 151 -5.79 0.89 -10.39
N TRP A 152 -4.79 0.83 -11.28
CA TRP A 152 -3.41 1.17 -10.94
C TRP A 152 -3.17 2.68 -11.01
N GLN A 153 -2.96 3.31 -9.85
CA GLN A 153 -2.65 4.74 -9.76
C GLN A 153 -1.15 5.06 -9.67
N ARG A 154 -0.34 4.12 -9.17
CA ARG A 154 1.11 4.30 -8.97
C ARG A 154 1.86 3.02 -9.35
N PHE A 155 2.84 3.14 -10.25
CA PHE A 155 3.63 2.00 -10.74
C PHE A 155 4.94 2.45 -11.39
N VAL A 156 5.86 1.49 -11.53
CA VAL A 156 7.16 1.66 -12.19
C VAL A 156 7.08 1.11 -13.61
N TYR A 157 7.55 1.88 -14.59
CA TYR A 157 7.61 1.47 -16.00
C TYR A 157 9.08 1.26 -16.42
N LEU A 158 9.46 0.00 -16.62
CA LEU A 158 10.78 -0.39 -17.12
C LEU A 158 10.68 -0.61 -18.63
N TYR A 159 11.49 0.10 -19.42
CA TYR A 159 11.37 0.04 -20.87
C TYR A 159 12.69 -0.06 -21.60
N ASP A 160 12.61 -0.70 -22.76
CA ASP A 160 13.67 -0.83 -23.73
C ASP A 160 13.66 0.32 -24.75
N THR A 161 14.85 0.83 -25.09
CA THR A 161 15.00 1.86 -26.13
C THR A 161 14.97 1.29 -27.55
N GLU A 162 15.27 -0.01 -27.72
CA GLU A 162 15.35 -0.66 -29.04
C GLU A 162 13.97 -0.86 -29.69
N ARG A 163 12.90 -0.97 -28.86
CA ARG A 163 11.52 -1.19 -29.31
C ARG A 163 10.73 0.10 -29.60
N GLY A 164 11.37 1.25 -29.48
CA GLY A 164 10.76 2.57 -29.65
C GLY A 164 9.97 3.07 -28.43
N PHE A 165 9.46 4.31 -28.52
CA PHE A 165 8.84 5.03 -27.39
C PHE A 165 7.31 5.14 -27.46
N SER A 166 6.65 4.48 -28.42
CA SER A 166 5.20 4.62 -28.65
C SER A 166 4.36 4.24 -27.41
N ILE A 167 4.69 3.12 -26.75
CA ILE A 167 3.98 2.67 -25.55
C ILE A 167 4.24 3.63 -24.38
N LEU A 168 5.49 4.08 -24.20
CA LEU A 168 5.86 5.04 -23.15
C LEU A 168 5.09 6.36 -23.31
N GLN A 169 5.01 6.88 -24.53
CA GLN A 169 4.26 8.10 -24.81
C GLN A 169 2.77 7.95 -24.48
N ALA A 170 2.15 6.84 -24.90
CA ALA A 170 0.75 6.55 -24.60
C ALA A 170 0.47 6.44 -23.09
N ILE A 171 1.38 5.82 -22.33
CA ILE A 171 1.27 5.73 -20.86
C ILE A 171 1.42 7.11 -20.21
N MET A 172 2.35 7.94 -20.67
CA MET A 172 2.54 9.29 -20.12
C MET A 172 1.34 10.20 -20.40
N GLU A 173 0.76 10.13 -21.60
CA GLU A 173 -0.47 10.86 -21.95
C GLU A 173 -1.65 10.42 -21.07
N ALA A 174 -1.84 9.10 -20.90
CA ALA A 174 -2.86 8.55 -20.01
C ALA A 174 -2.61 8.90 -18.53
N ALA A 175 -1.34 8.96 -18.09
CA ALA A 175 -0.98 9.31 -16.73
C ALA A 175 -1.37 10.76 -16.39
N VAL A 176 -1.26 11.69 -17.33
CA VAL A 176 -1.72 13.08 -17.13
C VAL A 176 -3.24 13.14 -17.04
N GLN A 177 -3.96 12.39 -17.87
CA GLN A 177 -5.43 12.37 -17.88
C GLN A 177 -6.01 11.74 -16.61
N ASN A 178 -5.42 10.65 -16.14
CA ASN A 178 -5.91 9.88 -15.00
C ASN A 178 -5.19 10.20 -13.67
N ASN A 179 -4.29 11.19 -13.68
CA ASN A 179 -3.47 11.60 -12.54
C ASN A 179 -2.64 10.45 -11.91
N TRP A 180 -2.04 9.61 -12.76
CA TRP A 180 -1.18 8.50 -12.34
C TRP A 180 0.23 8.95 -11.97
N GLN A 181 0.83 8.30 -10.98
CA GLN A 181 2.23 8.47 -10.60
C GLN A 181 3.09 7.37 -11.23
N VAL A 182 3.69 7.68 -12.38
CA VAL A 182 4.52 6.73 -13.13
C VAL A 182 6.00 7.05 -12.96
N THR A 183 6.79 6.07 -12.51
CA THR A 183 8.26 6.18 -12.49
C THR A 183 8.83 5.41 -13.68
N ALA A 184 9.23 6.13 -14.74
CA ALA A 184 9.84 5.51 -15.92
C ALA A 184 11.36 5.36 -15.78
N ARG A 185 11.91 4.17 -16.08
CA ARG A 185 13.34 3.90 -16.10
C ARG A 185 13.71 3.13 -17.38
N SER A 186 14.70 3.65 -18.10
CA SER A 186 15.29 2.96 -19.25
C SER A 186 16.18 1.82 -18.78
N VAL A 187 16.01 0.65 -19.39
CA VAL A 187 16.87 -0.52 -19.18
C VAL A 187 17.61 -0.93 -20.46
N GLY A 188 17.43 -0.20 -21.57
CA GLY A 188 18.03 -0.49 -22.87
C GLY A 188 19.56 -0.50 -22.89
N ASN A 189 20.18 0.48 -22.24
CA ASN A 189 21.63 0.67 -22.26
C ASN A 189 22.38 -0.19 -21.22
N ILE A 190 21.66 -0.97 -20.43
CA ILE A 190 22.22 -1.67 -19.27
C ILE A 190 22.81 -3.02 -19.70
N LYS A 191 24.14 -3.07 -19.76
CA LYS A 191 24.89 -4.32 -20.00
C LYS A 191 25.31 -5.02 -18.72
N ASP A 192 25.38 -4.31 -17.59
CA ASP A 192 25.77 -4.87 -16.30
C ASP A 192 24.55 -5.32 -15.49
N VAL A 193 24.57 -6.57 -15.05
CA VAL A 193 23.54 -7.19 -14.21
C VAL A 193 23.38 -6.46 -12.87
N GLN A 194 24.46 -5.85 -12.36
CA GLN A 194 24.43 -5.11 -11.09
C GLN A 194 23.56 -3.86 -11.13
N GLU A 195 23.37 -3.25 -12.30
CA GLU A 195 22.56 -2.05 -12.42
C GLU A 195 21.05 -2.36 -12.29
N TYR A 196 20.59 -3.50 -12.83
CA TYR A 196 19.24 -4.00 -12.58
C TYR A 196 18.97 -4.17 -11.08
N LYS A 197 19.95 -4.71 -10.36
CA LYS A 197 19.87 -4.89 -8.90
C LYS A 197 19.70 -3.55 -8.19
N ARG A 198 20.50 -2.54 -8.55
CA ARG A 198 20.40 -1.18 -7.99
C ARG A 198 19.06 -0.52 -8.27
N ILE A 199 18.52 -0.67 -9.48
CA ILE A 199 17.21 -0.12 -9.84
C ILE A 199 16.13 -0.77 -8.97
N ILE A 200 16.10 -2.10 -8.87
CA ILE A 200 15.09 -2.81 -8.07
C ILE A 200 15.20 -2.43 -6.58
N GLU A 201 16.42 -2.34 -6.03
CA GLU A 201 16.63 -1.89 -4.64
C GLU A 201 16.22 -0.43 -4.41
N GLU A 202 16.47 0.47 -5.37
CA GLU A 202 16.02 1.86 -5.29
C GLU A 202 14.49 1.96 -5.26
N MET A 203 13.81 1.17 -6.09
CA MET A 203 12.35 1.14 -6.15
C MET A 203 11.74 0.52 -4.88
N ASP A 204 12.37 -0.52 -4.32
CA ASP A 204 11.96 -1.14 -3.05
C ASP A 204 12.11 -0.17 -1.86
N ARG A 205 13.16 0.67 -1.82
CA ARG A 205 13.28 1.74 -0.80
C ARG A 205 12.13 2.72 -0.85
N ARG A 206 11.55 2.95 -2.04
CA ARG A 206 10.35 3.79 -2.24
C ARG A 206 9.03 3.05 -2.00
N GLN A 207 9.09 1.77 -1.62
CA GLN A 207 7.96 0.86 -1.45
C GLN A 207 7.11 0.69 -2.73
N GLU A 208 7.76 0.75 -3.90
CA GLU A 208 7.10 0.46 -5.18
C GLU A 208 6.98 -1.05 -5.39
N LYS A 209 5.76 -1.55 -5.55
CA LYS A 209 5.47 -2.99 -5.69
C LYS A 209 4.85 -3.39 -7.02
N ARG A 210 4.50 -2.40 -7.85
CA ARG A 210 3.81 -2.57 -9.13
C ARG A 210 4.75 -2.19 -10.26
N PHE A 211 5.03 -3.14 -11.15
CA PHE A 211 6.00 -2.98 -12.23
C PHE A 211 5.36 -3.35 -13.57
N VAL A 212 5.53 -2.48 -14.56
CA VAL A 212 5.26 -2.78 -15.97
C VAL A 212 6.61 -2.92 -16.67
N ILE A 213 6.86 -4.07 -17.30
CA ILE A 213 8.13 -4.40 -17.95
C ILE A 213 7.91 -4.52 -19.45
N ASP A 214 8.38 -3.52 -20.21
CA ASP A 214 8.36 -3.49 -21.68
C ASP A 214 9.76 -3.74 -22.24
N CYS A 215 10.10 -5.02 -22.39
CA CYS A 215 11.39 -5.49 -22.87
C CYS A 215 11.24 -6.72 -23.77
N GLU A 216 12.31 -7.11 -24.47
CA GLU A 216 12.36 -8.40 -25.15
C GLU A 216 12.40 -9.58 -24.17
N VAL A 217 12.03 -10.77 -24.64
CA VAL A 217 11.89 -11.99 -23.82
C VAL A 217 13.19 -12.31 -23.07
N GLU A 218 14.33 -12.19 -23.73
CA GLU A 218 15.65 -12.47 -23.14
C GLU A 218 15.94 -11.54 -21.94
N ARG A 219 15.67 -10.25 -22.10
CA ARG A 219 15.89 -9.25 -21.05
C ARG A 219 14.87 -9.36 -19.92
N ILE A 220 13.62 -9.69 -20.23
CA ILE A 220 12.60 -9.99 -19.20
C ILE A 220 13.09 -11.15 -18.32
N ASN A 221 13.62 -12.22 -18.91
CA ASN A 221 14.16 -13.35 -18.14
C ASN A 221 15.31 -12.88 -17.22
N THR A 222 16.25 -12.07 -17.71
CA THR A 222 17.34 -11.51 -16.88
C THR A 222 16.81 -10.64 -15.73
N ILE A 223 15.80 -9.79 -15.97
CA ILE A 223 15.19 -8.95 -14.93
C ILE A 223 14.49 -9.82 -13.88
N LEU A 224 13.71 -10.81 -14.32
CA LEU A 224 13.00 -11.73 -13.41
C LEU A 224 13.97 -12.57 -12.58
N GLU A 225 15.11 -12.99 -13.13
CA GLU A 225 16.16 -13.65 -12.35
C GLU A 225 16.69 -12.75 -11.22
N GLN A 226 16.92 -11.46 -11.48
CA GLN A 226 17.35 -10.52 -10.43
C GLN A 226 16.26 -10.28 -9.38
N VAL A 227 14.98 -10.21 -9.80
CA VAL A 227 13.83 -10.12 -8.88
C VAL A 227 13.75 -11.32 -7.94
N VAL A 228 14.03 -12.53 -8.45
CA VAL A 228 14.05 -13.75 -7.64
C VAL A 228 15.22 -13.72 -6.65
N ILE A 229 16.43 -13.39 -7.11
CA ILE A 229 17.65 -13.29 -6.27
C ILE A 229 17.47 -12.27 -5.14
N LEU A 230 16.79 -11.15 -5.40
CA LEU A 230 16.51 -10.11 -4.41
C LEU A 230 15.32 -10.43 -3.48
N GLY A 231 14.62 -11.55 -3.69
CA GLY A 231 13.43 -11.89 -2.90
C GLY A 231 12.22 -10.99 -3.16
N LYS A 232 12.19 -10.28 -4.30
CA LYS A 232 11.11 -9.33 -4.67
C LYS A 232 9.97 -9.99 -5.47
N HIS A 233 9.96 -11.31 -5.52
CA HIS A 233 8.88 -12.14 -6.07
C HIS A 233 7.86 -12.54 -4.99
N THR A 234 7.93 -11.93 -3.80
CA THR A 234 7.07 -12.24 -2.64
C THR A 234 5.66 -11.65 -2.78
N ARG A 235 4.72 -12.15 -1.96
CA ARG A 235 3.35 -11.64 -1.89
C ARG A 235 3.31 -10.11 -1.70
N GLY A 236 2.46 -9.46 -2.49
CA GLY A 236 2.29 -8.01 -2.52
C GLY A 236 2.95 -7.33 -3.73
N TYR A 237 3.86 -8.02 -4.43
CA TYR A 237 4.38 -7.57 -5.73
C TYR A 237 3.47 -7.97 -6.88
N HIS A 238 3.36 -7.10 -7.88
CA HIS A 238 2.64 -7.37 -9.13
C HIS A 238 3.48 -6.90 -10.33
N TYR A 239 3.81 -7.83 -11.23
CA TYR A 239 4.54 -7.60 -12.46
C TYR A 239 3.63 -7.76 -13.68
N MET A 240 3.58 -6.77 -14.57
CA MET A 240 2.90 -6.82 -15.86
C MET A 240 3.93 -6.85 -16.98
N LEU A 241 3.92 -7.91 -17.79
CA LEU A 241 4.89 -8.15 -18.86
C LEU A 241 4.31 -7.67 -20.20
N ALA A 242 4.83 -6.55 -20.71
CA ALA A 242 4.38 -5.92 -21.96
C ALA A 242 5.02 -6.57 -23.21
N ASN A 243 4.69 -7.84 -23.42
CA ASN A 243 5.12 -8.62 -24.58
C ASN A 243 4.01 -9.61 -25.00
N LEU A 244 3.98 -10.00 -26.29
CA LEU A 244 2.95 -10.86 -26.89
C LEU A 244 3.24 -12.38 -26.75
N GLY A 245 4.34 -12.74 -26.09
CA GLY A 245 4.80 -14.12 -25.91
C GLY A 245 4.95 -14.52 -24.45
N PHE A 246 3.89 -14.40 -23.66
CA PHE A 246 3.90 -14.76 -22.24
C PHE A 246 4.36 -16.21 -21.98
N THR A 247 3.93 -17.17 -22.81
CA THR A 247 4.30 -18.59 -22.64
C THR A 247 5.76 -18.88 -22.97
N SER A 248 6.45 -17.98 -23.66
CA SER A 248 7.87 -18.13 -24.02
C SER A 248 8.81 -17.69 -22.89
N ILE A 249 8.28 -17.06 -21.83
CA ILE A 249 9.03 -16.54 -20.69
C ILE A 249 9.20 -17.65 -19.65
N SER A 250 10.39 -17.76 -19.05
CA SER A 250 10.66 -18.77 -18.01
C SER A 250 10.06 -18.32 -16.67
N LEU A 251 8.80 -18.70 -16.43
CA LEU A 251 8.05 -18.30 -15.24
C LEU A 251 8.28 -19.22 -14.03
N ASP A 252 8.83 -20.43 -14.23
CA ASP A 252 8.99 -21.47 -13.21
C ASP A 252 9.69 -20.98 -11.93
N ARG A 253 10.67 -20.06 -12.08
CA ARG A 253 11.44 -19.52 -10.97
C ARG A 253 10.67 -18.47 -10.16
N VAL A 254 9.70 -17.79 -10.76
CA VAL A 254 8.88 -16.75 -10.13
C VAL A 254 7.60 -17.33 -9.52
N MET A 255 7.14 -18.50 -10.02
CA MET A 255 5.90 -19.15 -9.59
C MET A 255 5.79 -19.39 -8.08
N HIS A 256 6.90 -19.71 -7.41
CA HIS A 256 6.88 -20.07 -5.99
C HIS A 256 6.90 -18.87 -5.02
N GLY A 257 7.04 -17.63 -5.52
CA GLY A 257 7.16 -16.46 -4.67
C GLY A 257 5.85 -15.88 -4.13
N GLY A 258 4.75 -16.08 -4.86
CA GLY A 258 3.44 -15.51 -4.53
C GLY A 258 3.19 -14.07 -5.01
N ALA A 259 4.05 -13.51 -5.87
CA ALA A 259 3.75 -12.30 -6.63
C ALA A 259 2.80 -12.59 -7.81
N ASN A 260 1.92 -11.64 -8.14
CA ASN A 260 1.05 -11.75 -9.31
C ASN A 260 1.86 -11.36 -10.56
N VAL A 261 1.80 -12.18 -11.60
CA VAL A 261 2.45 -11.89 -12.88
C VAL A 261 1.41 -11.97 -13.98
N THR A 262 1.20 -10.85 -14.67
CA THR A 262 0.26 -10.74 -15.79
C THR A 262 1.02 -10.52 -17.09
N GLY A 263 0.50 -11.01 -18.20
CA GLY A 263 1.12 -10.82 -19.51
C GLY A 263 0.18 -11.12 -20.66
N PHE A 264 0.68 -10.92 -21.87
CA PHE A 264 -0.11 -11.00 -23.08
C PHE A 264 0.38 -12.14 -23.98
N GLN A 265 -0.56 -12.79 -24.64
CA GLN A 265 -0.31 -13.90 -25.55
C GLN A 265 -1.11 -13.70 -26.83
N ILE A 266 -0.42 -13.72 -27.97
CA ILE A 266 -1.09 -13.67 -29.29
C ILE A 266 -1.31 -15.06 -29.89
N VAL A 267 -0.42 -16.01 -29.61
CA VAL A 267 -0.50 -17.37 -30.16
C VAL A 267 -1.31 -18.23 -29.19
N ASN A 268 -2.50 -18.65 -29.61
CA ASN A 268 -3.33 -19.57 -28.83
C ASN A 268 -2.94 -21.03 -29.16
N ASN A 269 -2.32 -21.71 -28.19
CA ASN A 269 -1.88 -23.11 -28.31
C ASN A 269 -3.06 -24.12 -28.36
N GLU A 270 -4.28 -23.69 -28.03
CA GLU A 270 -5.49 -24.51 -28.12
C GLU A 270 -6.07 -24.53 -29.55
N ASN A 271 -5.66 -23.60 -30.41
CA ASN A 271 -6.15 -23.53 -31.77
C ASN A 271 -5.67 -24.76 -32.58
N PRO A 272 -6.58 -25.52 -33.24
CA PRO A 272 -6.22 -26.69 -34.05
C PRO A 272 -5.16 -26.40 -35.13
N LEU A 273 -5.19 -25.19 -35.72
CA LEU A 273 -4.21 -24.79 -36.74
C LEU A 273 -2.79 -24.72 -36.14
N VAL A 274 -2.67 -24.13 -34.96
CA VAL A 274 -1.39 -24.02 -34.23
C VAL A 274 -0.92 -25.40 -33.79
N GLN A 275 -1.81 -26.26 -33.30
CA GLN A 275 -1.46 -27.63 -32.90
C GLN A 275 -0.95 -28.47 -34.09
N GLN A 276 -1.60 -28.38 -35.25
CA GLN A 276 -1.15 -29.06 -36.45
C GLN A 276 0.22 -28.56 -36.92
N PHE A 277 0.46 -27.25 -36.85
CA PHE A 277 1.75 -26.66 -37.14
C PHE A 277 2.82 -27.19 -36.18
N LEU A 278 2.58 -27.12 -34.87
CA LEU A 278 3.51 -27.58 -33.83
C LEU A 278 3.84 -29.07 -33.96
N GLN A 279 2.85 -29.92 -34.28
CA GLN A 279 3.07 -31.35 -34.52
C GLN A 279 4.04 -31.63 -35.68
N ARG A 280 4.02 -30.79 -36.73
CA ARG A 280 4.96 -30.88 -37.85
C ARG A 280 6.31 -30.25 -37.51
N TRP A 281 6.27 -29.09 -36.85
CA TRP A 281 7.44 -28.32 -36.42
C TRP A 281 8.41 -29.14 -35.56
N VAL A 282 7.88 -29.86 -34.56
CA VAL A 282 8.70 -30.70 -33.65
C VAL A 282 9.33 -31.92 -34.36
N ARG A 283 8.83 -32.31 -35.54
CA ARG A 283 9.35 -33.43 -36.33
C ARG A 283 10.44 -33.03 -37.34
N LEU A 284 10.70 -31.74 -37.51
CA LEU A 284 11.73 -31.25 -38.43
C LEU A 284 13.13 -31.63 -37.95
N ASP A 285 14.06 -31.80 -38.90
CA ASP A 285 15.47 -32.04 -38.58
C ASP A 285 16.12 -30.74 -38.09
N GLU A 286 16.73 -30.79 -36.92
CA GLU A 286 17.36 -29.64 -36.25
C GLU A 286 18.60 -29.14 -37.02
N ARG A 287 19.17 -29.96 -37.92
CA ARG A 287 20.27 -29.56 -38.81
C ARG A 287 19.83 -28.60 -39.91
N GLU A 288 18.62 -28.79 -40.43
CA GLU A 288 18.04 -27.96 -41.49
C GLU A 288 17.25 -26.80 -40.89
N PHE A 289 16.56 -27.05 -39.77
CA PHE A 289 15.74 -26.08 -39.04
C PHE A 289 16.23 -25.94 -37.59
N PRO A 290 17.27 -25.12 -37.33
CA PRO A 290 17.76 -24.87 -35.98
C PRO A 290 16.66 -24.30 -35.06
N GLU A 291 16.74 -24.62 -33.76
CA GLU A 291 15.77 -24.23 -32.73
C GLU A 291 14.33 -24.76 -32.91
N ALA A 292 14.06 -25.68 -33.85
CA ALA A 292 12.70 -26.19 -34.08
C ALA A 292 12.18 -27.16 -32.99
N ARG A 293 13.02 -28.01 -32.41
CA ARG A 293 12.57 -29.12 -31.54
C ARG A 293 12.60 -28.82 -30.05
N ASN A 294 13.65 -28.15 -29.57
CA ASN A 294 13.96 -28.02 -28.14
C ASN A 294 13.61 -26.65 -27.55
N THR A 295 13.06 -25.74 -28.35
CA THR A 295 12.68 -24.40 -27.90
C THR A 295 11.20 -24.13 -28.16
N PRO A 296 10.50 -23.40 -27.26
CA PRO A 296 9.13 -23.00 -27.51
C PRO A 296 9.07 -22.07 -28.73
N LEU A 297 7.99 -22.18 -29.51
CA LEU A 297 7.77 -21.30 -30.66
C LEU A 297 7.63 -19.85 -30.19
N LYS A 298 8.50 -18.95 -30.69
CA LYS A 298 8.39 -17.51 -30.43
C LYS A 298 7.20 -16.94 -31.19
N TYR A 299 6.55 -15.92 -30.62
CA TYR A 299 5.48 -15.21 -31.33
C TYR A 299 5.97 -14.50 -32.59
N THR A 300 7.24 -14.07 -32.63
CA THR A 300 7.91 -13.51 -33.83
C THR A 300 7.98 -14.54 -34.94
N SER A 301 8.35 -15.79 -34.63
CA SER A 301 8.35 -16.92 -35.57
C SER A 301 6.94 -17.24 -36.08
N ALA A 302 5.92 -17.17 -35.22
CA ALA A 302 4.53 -17.34 -35.62
C ALA A 302 4.06 -16.23 -36.58
N LEU A 303 4.42 -14.97 -36.31
CA LEU A 303 4.17 -13.83 -37.21
C LEU A 303 4.90 -13.98 -38.55
N THR A 304 6.11 -14.53 -38.56
CA THR A 304 6.88 -14.80 -39.78
C THR A 304 6.17 -15.83 -40.68
N HIS A 305 5.67 -16.92 -40.09
CA HIS A 305 4.87 -17.89 -40.84
C HIS A 305 3.61 -17.26 -41.43
N ASP A 306 2.88 -16.49 -40.61
CA ASP A 306 1.68 -15.79 -41.04
C ASP A 306 1.98 -14.72 -42.12
N ALA A 307 3.17 -14.13 -42.12
CA ALA A 307 3.62 -13.19 -43.15
C ALA A 307 3.73 -13.89 -44.52
N VAL A 308 4.29 -15.10 -44.57
CA VAL A 308 4.38 -15.89 -45.81
C VAL A 308 2.98 -16.29 -46.29
N LEU A 309 2.06 -16.62 -45.37
CA LEU A 309 0.66 -16.88 -45.70
C LEU A 309 -0.02 -15.67 -46.33
N VAL A 310 0.18 -14.47 -45.78
CA VAL A 310 -0.35 -13.21 -46.33
C VAL A 310 0.21 -12.93 -47.72
N ILE A 311 1.53 -13.10 -47.91
CA ILE A 311 2.18 -12.93 -49.23
C ILE A 311 1.58 -13.90 -50.25
N ALA A 312 1.44 -15.17 -49.88
CA ALA A 312 0.86 -16.19 -50.76
C ALA A 312 -0.59 -15.86 -51.15
N GLU A 313 -1.42 -15.41 -50.20
CA GLU A 313 -2.82 -15.09 -50.49
C GLU A 313 -2.97 -13.80 -51.32
N ALA A 314 -2.11 -12.79 -51.12
CA ALA A 314 -2.08 -11.59 -51.93
C ALA A 314 -1.78 -11.91 -53.41
N PHE A 315 -0.77 -12.75 -53.67
CA PHE A 315 -0.45 -13.16 -55.04
C PHE A 315 -1.51 -14.10 -55.64
N ARG A 316 -2.18 -14.91 -54.82
CA ARG A 316 -3.36 -15.67 -55.28
C ARG A 316 -4.48 -14.72 -55.73
N TYR A 317 -4.74 -13.67 -54.97
CA TYR A 317 -5.75 -12.67 -55.31
C TYR A 317 -5.42 -11.97 -56.63
N LEU A 318 -4.17 -11.51 -56.80
CA LEU A 318 -3.71 -10.86 -58.04
C LEU A 318 -3.87 -11.77 -59.27
N ARG A 319 -3.55 -13.06 -59.12
CA ARG A 319 -3.76 -14.04 -60.20
C ARG A 319 -5.22 -14.25 -60.53
N ARG A 320 -6.10 -14.33 -59.53
CA ARG A 320 -7.56 -14.44 -59.74
C ARG A 320 -8.12 -13.24 -60.50
N GLN A 321 -7.62 -12.04 -60.18
CA GLN A 321 -7.96 -10.79 -60.87
C GLN A 321 -7.29 -10.63 -62.24
N ARG A 322 -6.45 -11.59 -62.67
CA ARG A 322 -5.68 -11.57 -63.93
C ARG A 322 -4.80 -10.32 -64.08
N VAL A 323 -4.27 -9.80 -62.97
CA VAL A 323 -3.33 -8.68 -62.98
C VAL A 323 -1.94 -9.20 -63.37
N ASP A 324 -1.35 -8.61 -64.42
CA ASP A 324 0.01 -8.92 -64.85
C ASP A 324 1.02 -8.24 -63.92
N VAL A 325 1.67 -9.02 -63.06
CA VAL A 325 2.73 -8.56 -62.16
C VAL A 325 4.12 -8.78 -62.75
N SER A 326 4.25 -9.36 -63.96
CA SER A 326 5.54 -9.73 -64.53
C SER A 326 6.44 -8.50 -64.73
N ARG A 327 7.68 -8.58 -64.24
CA ARG A 327 8.67 -7.53 -64.44
C ARG A 327 9.23 -7.61 -65.86
N ARG A 328 9.00 -6.58 -66.69
CA ARG A 328 9.43 -6.52 -68.11
C ARG A 328 10.91 -6.13 -68.30
N GLY A 329 11.76 -6.32 -67.28
CA GLY A 329 13.18 -5.98 -67.30
C GLY A 329 13.86 -6.16 -65.92
N SER A 330 15.18 -5.96 -65.87
CA SER A 330 15.91 -5.87 -64.60
C SER A 330 15.50 -4.61 -63.85
N ALA A 331 15.41 -4.67 -62.52
CA ALA A 331 15.03 -3.54 -61.66
C ALA A 331 16.03 -2.38 -61.72
N GLY A 332 17.27 -2.64 -62.15
CA GLY A 332 18.35 -1.66 -62.15
C GLY A 332 18.96 -1.48 -60.76
N ASP A 333 19.72 -0.39 -60.59
CA ASP A 333 20.31 -0.01 -59.31
C ASP A 333 19.28 0.71 -58.43
N CYS A 334 19.29 0.45 -57.14
CA CYS A 334 18.42 1.12 -56.16
C CYS A 334 18.75 2.62 -56.05
N LEU A 335 19.97 3.03 -56.41
CA LEU A 335 20.45 4.41 -56.40
C LEU A 335 20.32 5.12 -57.76
N ALA A 336 19.52 4.56 -58.69
CA ALA A 336 19.22 5.23 -59.95
C ALA A 336 18.66 6.64 -59.71
N ASN A 337 19.11 7.61 -60.52
CA ASN A 337 18.69 9.01 -60.39
C ASN A 337 18.20 9.57 -61.74
N PRO A 338 16.89 9.81 -61.95
CA PRO A 338 15.81 9.55 -61.00
C PRO A 338 15.49 8.06 -60.87
N ALA A 339 15.14 7.61 -59.66
CA ALA A 339 14.71 6.24 -59.44
C ALA A 339 13.36 6.02 -60.13
N VAL A 340 13.22 4.92 -60.88
CA VAL A 340 11.96 4.56 -61.53
C VAL A 340 11.19 3.64 -60.58
N PRO A 341 10.08 4.11 -59.98
CA PRO A 341 9.30 3.28 -59.07
C PRO A 341 8.67 2.12 -59.81
N TRP A 342 8.52 0.98 -59.13
CA TRP A 342 7.89 -0.16 -59.76
C TRP A 342 6.38 0.06 -59.91
N SER A 343 5.92 0.18 -61.15
CA SER A 343 4.51 0.50 -61.45
C SER A 343 3.51 -0.51 -60.89
N GLN A 344 3.84 -1.80 -60.88
CA GLN A 344 2.98 -2.87 -60.35
C GLN A 344 3.10 -3.01 -58.83
N GLY A 345 4.04 -2.32 -58.19
CA GLY A 345 4.24 -2.35 -56.74
C GLY A 345 3.02 -1.84 -55.96
N ILE A 346 2.29 -0.87 -56.52
CA ILE A 346 1.05 -0.31 -55.92
C ILE A 346 -0.06 -1.36 -55.90
N ASP A 347 -0.19 -2.16 -56.96
CA ASP A 347 -1.20 -3.21 -57.02
C ASP A 347 -0.88 -4.36 -56.05
N ILE A 348 0.40 -4.65 -55.84
CA ILE A 348 0.87 -5.63 -54.84
C ILE A 348 0.59 -5.14 -53.43
N GLU A 349 0.91 -3.88 -53.11
CA GLU A 349 0.60 -3.29 -51.82
C GLU A 349 -0.91 -3.32 -51.55
N ARG A 350 -1.72 -2.92 -52.53
CA ARG A 350 -3.19 -2.97 -52.42
C ARG A 350 -3.68 -4.39 -52.18
N ALA A 351 -3.14 -5.38 -52.90
CA ALA A 351 -3.49 -6.78 -52.71
C ALA A 351 -3.12 -7.27 -51.30
N LEU A 352 -1.92 -6.93 -50.80
CA LEU A 352 -1.47 -7.28 -49.44
C LEU A 352 -2.39 -6.69 -48.37
N LYS A 353 -2.80 -5.43 -48.51
CA LYS A 353 -3.72 -4.76 -47.57
C LYS A 353 -5.15 -5.33 -47.60
N MET A 354 -5.58 -5.89 -48.73
CA MET A 354 -6.90 -6.52 -48.89
C MET A 354 -6.95 -7.96 -48.35
N VAL A 355 -5.82 -8.56 -47.98
CA VAL A 355 -5.80 -9.93 -47.47
C VAL A 355 -6.52 -10.01 -46.13
N GLN A 356 -7.48 -10.93 -46.06
CA GLN A 356 -8.13 -11.35 -44.83
C GLN A 356 -8.03 -12.87 -44.69
N VAL A 357 -7.21 -13.34 -43.74
CA VAL A 357 -6.95 -14.77 -43.52
C VAL A 357 -6.87 -15.09 -42.04
N GLN A 358 -7.11 -16.36 -41.70
CA GLN A 358 -6.89 -16.89 -40.36
C GLN A 358 -5.51 -17.56 -40.31
N GLY A 359 -4.60 -17.04 -39.48
CA GLY A 359 -3.26 -17.58 -39.25
C GLY A 359 -3.08 -18.16 -37.85
N MET A 360 -1.82 -18.38 -37.46
CA MET A 360 -1.45 -18.78 -36.10
C MET A 360 -1.74 -17.68 -35.07
N THR A 361 -1.68 -16.42 -35.50
CA THR A 361 -1.98 -15.23 -34.68
C THR A 361 -3.45 -14.79 -34.74
N GLY A 362 -4.34 -15.71 -35.13
CA GLY A 362 -5.78 -15.48 -35.22
C GLY A 362 -6.20 -14.86 -36.55
N ASN A 363 -7.24 -14.03 -36.52
CA ASN A 363 -7.68 -13.27 -37.69
C ASN A 363 -6.59 -12.25 -38.06
N ILE A 364 -6.27 -12.10 -39.35
CA ILE A 364 -5.28 -11.16 -39.88
C ILE A 364 -5.98 -10.22 -40.86
N GLN A 365 -5.98 -8.93 -40.54
CA GLN A 365 -6.52 -7.84 -41.34
C GLN A 365 -5.62 -6.60 -41.18
N PHE A 366 -5.62 -5.73 -42.19
CA PHE A 366 -4.81 -4.52 -42.22
C PHE A 366 -5.67 -3.28 -42.46
N ASP A 367 -5.18 -2.12 -42.00
CA ASP A 367 -5.73 -0.81 -42.35
C ASP A 367 -5.16 -0.27 -43.68
N THR A 368 -5.54 0.96 -44.02
CA THR A 368 -5.06 1.67 -45.22
C THR A 368 -3.55 1.89 -45.24
N TYR A 369 -2.88 1.82 -44.09
CA TYR A 369 -1.45 2.03 -43.91
C TYR A 369 -0.67 0.73 -43.67
N GLY A 370 -1.33 -0.43 -43.67
CA GLY A 370 -0.69 -1.73 -43.49
C GLY A 370 -0.48 -2.13 -42.02
N ARG A 371 -1.14 -1.45 -41.07
CA ARG A 371 -1.14 -1.82 -39.64
C ARG A 371 -2.21 -2.87 -39.38
N ARG A 372 -1.89 -3.82 -38.49
CA ARG A 372 -2.83 -4.86 -38.04
C ARG A 372 -4.06 -4.27 -37.35
N THR A 373 -5.26 -4.66 -37.81
CA THR A 373 -6.55 -4.33 -37.18
C THR A 373 -7.32 -5.61 -36.86
N ASN A 374 -8.38 -5.48 -36.04
CA ASN A 374 -9.30 -6.58 -35.70
C ASN A 374 -8.58 -7.86 -35.24
N TYR A 375 -7.65 -7.68 -34.31
CA TYR A 375 -6.90 -8.74 -33.65
C TYR A 375 -7.41 -8.94 -32.22
N THR A 376 -7.21 -10.14 -31.71
CA THR A 376 -7.50 -10.49 -30.32
C THR A 376 -6.20 -10.83 -29.61
N ILE A 377 -5.98 -10.25 -28.44
CA ILE A 377 -4.84 -10.56 -27.57
C ILE A 377 -5.38 -11.24 -26.32
N ASP A 378 -4.87 -12.42 -26.01
CA ASP A 378 -5.25 -13.12 -24.79
C ASP A 378 -4.43 -12.60 -23.60
N VAL A 379 -5.10 -12.37 -22.47
CA VAL A 379 -4.46 -11.93 -21.22
C VAL A 379 -4.31 -13.14 -20.31
N TYR A 380 -3.09 -13.39 -19.87
CA TYR A 380 -2.75 -14.48 -18.96
C TYR A 380 -2.29 -13.94 -17.62
N GLU A 381 -2.68 -14.63 -16.56
CA GLU A 381 -2.18 -14.42 -15.21
C GLU A 381 -1.53 -15.71 -14.71
N MET A 382 -0.41 -15.56 -14.02
CA MET A 382 0.31 -16.66 -13.40
C MET A 382 -0.43 -17.10 -12.13
N THR A 383 -0.87 -18.36 -12.10
CA THR A 383 -1.35 -19.01 -10.87
C THR A 383 -0.26 -19.91 -10.28
N ALA A 384 -0.49 -20.45 -9.08
CA ALA A 384 0.49 -21.28 -8.36
C ALA A 384 0.92 -22.56 -9.12
N THR A 385 0.14 -23.01 -10.10
CA THR A 385 0.42 -24.24 -10.85
C THR A 385 0.73 -24.00 -12.32
N LYS A 386 -0.06 -23.15 -13.00
CA LYS A 386 0.07 -22.89 -14.44
C LYS A 386 -0.43 -21.48 -14.81
N PRO A 387 0.05 -20.89 -15.92
CA PRO A 387 -0.55 -19.68 -16.45
C PRO A 387 -2.01 -19.94 -16.87
N ARG A 388 -2.93 -19.10 -16.40
CA ARG A 388 -4.37 -19.18 -16.69
C ARG A 388 -4.78 -18.00 -17.58
N LYS A 389 -5.58 -18.27 -18.62
CA LYS A 389 -6.20 -17.21 -19.44
C LYS A 389 -7.31 -16.54 -18.62
N VAL A 390 -7.17 -15.24 -18.37
CA VAL A 390 -8.12 -14.45 -17.56
C VAL A 390 -9.13 -13.70 -18.42
N GLY A 391 -8.78 -13.45 -19.68
CA GLY A 391 -9.62 -12.71 -20.60
C GLY A 391 -8.97 -12.54 -21.95
N HIS A 392 -9.63 -11.74 -22.78
CA HIS A 392 -9.12 -11.33 -24.07
C HIS A 392 -9.36 -9.84 -24.29
N TRP A 393 -8.49 -9.23 -25.07
CA TRP A 393 -8.57 -7.83 -25.45
C TRP A 393 -8.82 -7.72 -26.95
N ASN A 394 -9.79 -6.89 -27.31
CA ASN A 394 -10.10 -6.55 -28.70
C ASN A 394 -10.15 -5.01 -28.85
N GLU A 395 -9.91 -4.51 -30.05
CA GLU A 395 -9.90 -3.08 -30.35
C GLU A 395 -11.28 -2.42 -30.11
N TYR A 396 -12.36 -3.16 -30.35
CA TYR A 396 -13.74 -2.68 -30.21
C TYR A 396 -14.28 -2.83 -28.78
N GLU A 397 -14.11 -4.00 -28.19
CA GLU A 397 -14.70 -4.36 -26.89
C GLU A 397 -13.79 -4.03 -25.70
N ARG A 398 -12.55 -3.58 -25.97
CA ARG A 398 -11.48 -3.40 -24.98
C ARG A 398 -11.21 -4.72 -24.24
N PHE A 399 -10.90 -4.67 -22.95
CA PHE A 399 -10.64 -5.87 -22.16
C PHE A 399 -11.96 -6.52 -21.75
N VAL A 400 -12.14 -7.77 -22.16
CA VAL A 400 -13.29 -8.60 -21.78
C VAL A 400 -12.76 -9.77 -20.94
N PRO A 401 -13.12 -9.84 -19.65
CA PRO A 401 -12.75 -10.99 -18.83
C PRO A 401 -13.39 -12.26 -19.42
N ALA A 402 -12.64 -13.35 -19.39
CA ALA A 402 -13.15 -14.63 -19.86
C ALA A 402 -14.36 -15.00 -18.98
N PRO A 403 -15.48 -15.46 -19.58
CA PRO A 403 -16.58 -15.98 -18.79
C PRO A 403 -16.08 -17.25 -18.12
N ASP A 404 -15.67 -17.16 -16.85
CA ASP A 404 -15.61 -18.35 -16.02
C ASP A 404 -17.03 -18.95 -16.03
N GLN A 405 -17.09 -20.27 -16.25
CA GLN A 405 -18.30 -21.05 -16.08
C GLN A 405 -18.89 -20.71 -14.71
N GLN A 406 -20.01 -19.97 -14.73
CA GLN A 406 -20.74 -19.48 -13.57
C GLN A 406 -19.93 -18.51 -12.67
N PRO A 407 -20.58 -17.44 -12.15
CA PRO A 407 -20.24 -16.99 -10.82
C PRO A 407 -20.63 -18.13 -9.89
N THR A 408 -19.80 -19.18 -9.79
CA THR A 408 -19.83 -19.98 -8.58
C THR A 408 -19.42 -19.01 -7.50
N ASN A 409 -20.41 -18.53 -6.74
CA ASN A 409 -20.26 -17.80 -5.48
C ASN A 409 -18.78 -17.65 -5.12
N ASP A 410 -18.21 -16.49 -5.45
CA ASP A 410 -16.82 -16.12 -5.19
C ASP A 410 -16.56 -15.95 -3.67
N SER A 411 -17.33 -16.66 -2.84
CA SER A 411 -17.00 -17.03 -1.47
C SER A 411 -15.93 -18.13 -1.44
N THR A 412 -15.81 -18.96 -2.48
CA THR A 412 -14.93 -20.15 -2.43
C THR A 412 -13.43 -19.88 -2.65
N SER A 413 -13.03 -18.77 -3.30
CA SER A 413 -11.61 -18.41 -3.43
C SER A 413 -11.03 -17.81 -2.14
N VAL A 414 -11.88 -17.20 -1.31
CA VAL A 414 -11.53 -16.73 0.04
C VAL A 414 -11.49 -17.89 1.05
N GLU A 415 -12.39 -18.87 0.91
CA GLU A 415 -12.48 -20.04 1.81
C GLU A 415 -11.19 -20.90 1.86
N ASN A 416 -10.42 -20.96 0.77
CA ASN A 416 -9.17 -21.76 0.72
C ASN A 416 -7.87 -20.95 0.89
N LYS A 417 -7.91 -19.61 0.87
CA LYS A 417 -6.71 -18.78 1.05
C LYS A 417 -6.53 -18.44 2.53
N THR A 418 -5.37 -18.81 3.09
CA THR A 418 -5.05 -18.41 4.47
C THR A 418 -4.83 -16.89 4.55
N ILE A 419 -5.74 -16.21 5.23
CA ILE A 419 -5.72 -14.76 5.46
C ILE A 419 -4.65 -14.42 6.49
N ILE A 420 -3.77 -13.46 6.18
CA ILE A 420 -2.73 -13.01 7.11
C ILE A 420 -3.31 -11.90 7.98
N VAL A 421 -3.51 -12.21 9.26
CA VAL A 421 -4.01 -11.27 10.28
C VAL A 421 -2.81 -10.65 10.97
N THR A 422 -2.52 -9.38 10.69
CA THR A 422 -1.48 -8.65 11.41
C THR A 422 -1.97 -8.15 12.76
N THR A 423 -1.12 -8.25 13.78
CA THR A 423 -1.41 -7.81 15.13
C THR A 423 -0.13 -7.43 15.89
N ILE A 424 -0.28 -6.88 17.10
CA ILE A 424 0.81 -6.42 17.96
C ILE A 424 0.72 -7.09 19.33
N LEU A 425 1.87 -7.41 19.94
CA LEU A 425 1.92 -7.96 21.30
C LEU A 425 1.65 -6.86 22.32
N GLU A 426 0.41 -6.82 22.82
CA GLU A 426 -0.01 -5.89 23.86
C GLU A 426 -1.02 -6.57 24.79
N ASN A 427 -0.74 -6.57 26.08
CA ASN A 427 -1.61 -7.23 27.07
C ASN A 427 -2.83 -6.34 27.36
N PRO A 428 -4.08 -6.86 27.47
CA PRO A 428 -4.51 -8.25 27.32
C PRO A 428 -5.03 -8.62 25.92
N TYR A 429 -4.73 -7.81 24.90
CA TYR A 429 -5.24 -8.00 23.54
C TYR A 429 -4.59 -9.21 22.86
N VAL A 430 -3.26 -9.26 22.83
CA VAL A 430 -2.50 -10.40 22.31
C VAL A 430 -1.30 -10.64 23.22
N MET A 431 -1.26 -11.84 23.79
CA MET A 431 -0.25 -12.31 24.71
C MET A 431 0.30 -13.64 24.19
N LYS A 432 1.55 -13.95 24.53
CA LYS A 432 2.08 -15.31 24.30
C LYS A 432 1.62 -16.21 25.43
N LYS A 433 1.16 -17.42 25.11
CA LYS A 433 0.86 -18.45 26.11
C LYS A 433 2.12 -18.82 26.88
N LYS A 434 1.97 -19.31 28.11
CA LYS A 434 3.11 -19.75 28.94
C LYS A 434 3.93 -20.86 28.28
N ASN A 435 3.29 -21.75 27.53
CA ASN A 435 3.89 -22.87 26.80
C ASN A 435 4.00 -22.61 25.29
N TYR A 436 4.18 -21.36 24.85
CA TYR A 436 4.20 -20.98 23.43
C TYR A 436 5.28 -21.70 22.60
N GLU A 437 6.36 -22.18 23.21
CA GLU A 437 7.44 -22.90 22.53
C GLU A 437 7.04 -24.33 22.11
N GLN A 438 6.04 -24.90 22.77
CA GLN A 438 5.53 -26.26 22.52
C GLN A 438 4.34 -26.29 21.57
N LEU A 439 3.73 -25.14 21.31
CA LEU A 439 2.55 -24.99 20.46
C LEU A 439 2.98 -24.47 19.09
N ASP A 440 2.21 -24.76 18.04
CA ASP A 440 2.49 -24.29 16.68
C ASP A 440 1.37 -23.44 16.09
N GLY A 441 1.74 -22.56 15.16
CA GLY A 441 0.81 -21.66 14.48
C GLY A 441 0.13 -20.64 15.42
N ASN A 442 -1.20 -20.53 15.30
CA ASN A 442 -2.01 -19.54 16.01
C ASN A 442 -2.14 -19.84 17.50
N ASP A 443 -1.98 -21.10 17.91
CA ASP A 443 -2.17 -21.54 19.30
C ASP A 443 -1.11 -20.98 20.26
N LYS A 444 -0.03 -20.40 19.73
CA LYS A 444 1.03 -19.69 20.48
C LYS A 444 0.50 -18.46 21.22
N TYR A 445 -0.61 -17.90 20.74
CA TYR A 445 -1.14 -16.62 21.23
C TYR A 445 -2.45 -16.82 21.99
N GLU A 446 -2.71 -15.92 22.95
CA GLU A 446 -3.95 -15.83 23.71
C GLU A 446 -4.30 -14.36 23.99
N GLY A 447 -5.57 -14.01 24.14
CA GLY A 447 -6.01 -12.65 24.48
C GLY A 447 -7.24 -12.21 23.69
N TYR A 448 -7.74 -11.01 24.01
CA TYR A 448 -9.00 -10.49 23.47
C TYR A 448 -9.03 -10.45 21.93
N CYS A 449 -7.96 -9.99 21.28
CA CYS A 449 -7.90 -9.91 19.82
C CYS A 449 -7.70 -11.28 19.16
N VAL A 450 -7.12 -12.26 19.88
CA VAL A 450 -6.99 -13.64 19.40
C VAL A 450 -8.37 -14.30 19.35
N ASP A 451 -9.15 -14.13 20.42
CA ASP A 451 -10.53 -14.63 20.51
C ASP A 451 -11.42 -13.93 19.47
N LEU A 452 -11.29 -12.61 19.33
CA LEU A 452 -12.01 -11.84 18.31
C LEU A 452 -11.66 -12.29 16.89
N ALA A 453 -10.38 -12.53 16.58
CA ALA A 453 -9.98 -13.03 15.27
C ALA A 453 -10.56 -14.42 14.98
N SER A 454 -10.64 -15.28 15.99
CA SER A 454 -11.27 -16.60 15.89
C SER A 454 -12.77 -16.50 15.59
N GLU A 455 -13.49 -15.62 16.30
CA GLU A 455 -14.92 -15.40 16.04
C GLU A 455 -15.17 -14.77 14.66
N ILE A 456 -14.37 -13.78 14.25
CA ILE A 456 -14.46 -13.22 12.89
C ILE A 456 -14.23 -14.32 11.85
N ALA A 457 -13.20 -15.15 12.02
CA ALA A 457 -12.90 -16.23 11.10
C ALA A 457 -14.03 -17.28 11.02
N LYS A 458 -14.65 -17.59 12.15
CA LYS A 458 -15.78 -18.53 12.25
C LYS A 458 -17.05 -17.99 11.59
N HIS A 459 -17.36 -16.71 11.75
CA HIS A 459 -18.52 -16.08 11.15
C HIS A 459 -18.37 -15.88 9.63
N VAL A 460 -17.17 -15.52 9.18
CA VAL A 460 -16.87 -15.27 7.75
C VAL A 460 -16.52 -16.58 7.01
N GLY A 461 -16.14 -17.65 7.72
CA GLY A 461 -15.78 -18.94 7.13
C GLY A 461 -14.38 -18.99 6.53
N ILE A 462 -13.42 -18.23 7.09
CA ILE A 462 -12.06 -18.08 6.53
C ILE A 462 -10.99 -18.77 7.37
N LYS A 463 -9.95 -19.29 6.71
CA LYS A 463 -8.71 -19.72 7.38
C LYS A 463 -7.80 -18.53 7.60
N TYR A 464 -7.20 -18.42 8.78
CA TYR A 464 -6.33 -17.29 9.10
C TYR A 464 -5.02 -17.71 9.78
N LYS A 465 -4.01 -16.87 9.64
CA LYS A 465 -2.73 -16.98 10.35
C LYS A 465 -2.42 -15.66 11.05
N LEU A 466 -2.18 -15.73 12.35
CA LEU A 466 -1.72 -14.58 13.13
C LEU A 466 -0.26 -14.28 12.79
N SER A 467 0.02 -13.03 12.46
CA SER A 467 1.35 -12.50 12.20
C SER A 467 1.60 -11.31 13.13
N ILE A 468 2.74 -11.30 13.81
CA ILE A 468 3.14 -10.16 14.63
C ILE A 468 3.84 -9.14 13.75
N VAL A 469 3.47 -7.88 13.89
CA VAL A 469 4.10 -6.76 13.19
C VAL A 469 5.60 -6.71 13.45
N GLU A 470 6.40 -6.57 12.38
CA GLU A 470 7.86 -6.71 12.46
C GLU A 470 8.55 -5.60 13.29
N ASP A 471 8.06 -4.37 13.17
CA ASP A 471 8.68 -3.18 13.80
C ASP A 471 8.10 -2.85 15.19
N GLY A 472 7.11 -3.62 15.65
CA GLY A 472 6.44 -3.42 16.94
C GLY A 472 5.66 -2.10 17.05
N LYS A 473 5.25 -1.49 15.92
CA LYS A 473 4.53 -0.20 15.92
C LYS A 473 3.11 -0.34 15.40
N TYR A 474 2.23 0.55 15.87
CA TYR A 474 0.85 0.64 15.40
C TYR A 474 0.74 1.11 13.95
N GLY A 475 1.49 2.15 13.60
CA GLY A 475 1.51 2.74 12.27
C GLY A 475 1.32 4.24 12.31
N ALA A 476 2.37 4.94 11.90
CA ALA A 476 2.46 6.38 11.73
C ALA A 476 3.14 6.68 10.40
N ARG A 477 2.74 7.80 9.80
CA ARG A 477 3.34 8.28 8.55
C ARG A 477 4.58 9.11 8.87
N ASP A 478 5.71 8.73 8.30
CA ASP A 478 6.94 9.51 8.38
C ASP A 478 6.74 10.86 7.63
N PRO A 479 7.00 12.02 8.27
CA PRO A 479 6.83 13.33 7.63
C PRO A 479 7.76 13.57 6.44
N GLU A 480 8.96 12.97 6.41
CA GLU A 480 9.94 13.20 5.33
C GLU A 480 9.70 12.24 4.17
N THR A 481 9.71 10.93 4.46
CA THR A 481 9.60 9.89 3.42
C THR A 481 8.16 9.63 2.98
N LYS A 482 7.16 10.10 3.75
CA LYS A 482 5.73 9.82 3.56
C LYS A 482 5.36 8.33 3.62
N ILE A 483 6.26 7.48 4.08
CA ILE A 483 6.09 6.02 4.21
C ILE A 483 5.32 5.71 5.50
N TRP A 484 4.43 4.72 5.44
CA TRP A 484 3.72 4.21 6.60
C TRP A 484 4.49 3.05 7.23
N ASN A 485 4.72 3.12 8.54
CA ASN A 485 5.28 2.00 9.30
C ASN A 485 4.18 1.19 10.01
N GLY A 486 4.57 0.20 10.82
CA GLY A 486 3.66 -0.59 11.64
C GLY A 486 2.62 -1.40 10.86
N MET A 487 1.56 -1.78 11.58
CA MET A 487 0.44 -2.55 11.03
C MET A 487 -0.26 -1.81 9.88
N VAL A 488 -0.37 -0.48 9.94
CA VAL A 488 -0.93 0.33 8.85
C VAL A 488 -0.11 0.15 7.57
N GLY A 489 1.22 0.21 7.65
CA GLY A 489 2.10 -0.03 6.52
C GLY A 489 1.99 -1.46 5.97
N GLU A 490 1.80 -2.46 6.82
CA GLU A 490 1.58 -3.84 6.37
C GLU A 490 0.31 -4.00 5.53
N LEU A 491 -0.77 -3.31 5.87
CA LEU A 491 -2.01 -3.31 5.07
C LEU A 491 -1.86 -2.50 3.77
N VAL A 492 -1.31 -1.28 3.85
CA VAL A 492 -1.12 -0.40 2.67
C VAL A 492 -0.25 -1.05 1.62
N TYR A 493 0.79 -1.77 2.06
CA TYR A 493 1.74 -2.43 1.16
C TYR A 493 1.40 -3.90 0.90
N GLY A 494 0.22 -4.40 1.30
CA GLY A 494 -0.24 -5.76 1.00
C GLY A 494 0.60 -6.89 1.61
N ARG A 495 1.30 -6.62 2.73
CA ARG A 495 1.99 -7.65 3.53
C ARG A 495 1.02 -8.43 4.42
N ALA A 496 -0.06 -7.79 4.83
CA ALA A 496 -1.16 -8.39 5.60
C ALA A 496 -2.51 -8.09 4.95
N ASP A 497 -3.50 -8.94 5.21
CA ASP A 497 -4.83 -8.87 4.58
C ASP A 497 -5.85 -8.18 5.49
N ILE A 498 -5.66 -8.27 6.80
CA ILE A 498 -6.53 -7.68 7.82
C ILE A 498 -5.71 -7.40 9.09
N ALA A 499 -6.03 -6.33 9.80
CA ALA A 499 -5.44 -6.03 11.10
C ALA A 499 -6.50 -6.15 12.20
N VAL A 500 -6.32 -7.15 13.06
CA VAL A 500 -7.13 -7.36 14.27
C VAL A 500 -6.25 -7.07 15.47
N ALA A 501 -6.34 -5.82 15.93
CA ALA A 501 -5.47 -5.26 16.97
C ALA A 501 -6.19 -4.10 17.68
N PRO A 502 -5.67 -3.59 18.81
CA PRO A 502 -6.13 -2.35 19.44
C PRO A 502 -5.75 -1.11 18.60
N LEU A 503 -6.21 -1.05 17.34
CA LEU A 503 -5.87 0.00 16.39
C LEU A 503 -6.92 1.11 16.42
N THR A 504 -6.53 2.28 16.95
CA THR A 504 -7.40 3.45 17.01
C THR A 504 -7.76 3.94 15.60
N ILE A 505 -9.06 4.15 15.35
CA ILE A 505 -9.58 4.78 14.13
C ILE A 505 -9.20 6.26 14.14
N THR A 506 -8.50 6.73 13.09
CA THR A 506 -8.13 8.14 12.92
C THR A 506 -8.29 8.57 11.47
N LEU A 507 -8.55 9.87 11.25
CA LEU A 507 -8.75 10.44 9.92
C LEU A 507 -7.60 10.10 8.95
N VAL A 508 -6.35 10.26 9.40
CA VAL A 508 -5.16 10.02 8.56
C VAL A 508 -4.96 8.55 8.20
N ARG A 509 -5.49 7.62 9.00
CA ARG A 509 -5.43 6.19 8.70
C ARG A 509 -6.56 5.81 7.75
N GLU A 510 -7.76 6.36 7.95
CA GLU A 510 -8.94 6.12 7.11
C GLU A 510 -8.73 6.59 5.65
N GLU A 511 -7.84 7.56 5.41
CA GLU A 511 -7.45 7.96 4.05
C GLU A 511 -6.79 6.82 3.25
N VAL A 512 -6.04 5.93 3.92
CA VAL A 512 -5.16 4.92 3.29
C VAL A 512 -5.60 3.48 3.51
N ILE A 513 -6.38 3.20 4.56
CA ILE A 513 -6.94 1.88 4.89
C ILE A 513 -8.40 2.03 5.31
N ASP A 514 -9.18 0.97 5.15
CA ASP A 514 -10.59 0.96 5.51
C ASP A 514 -10.80 0.37 6.90
N PHE A 515 -11.63 1.03 7.72
CA PHE A 515 -12.05 0.52 9.02
C PHE A 515 -13.48 -0.03 9.00
N SER A 516 -13.68 -1.06 9.81
CA SER A 516 -14.99 -1.54 10.26
C SER A 516 -15.61 -0.56 11.28
N LYS A 517 -16.84 -0.85 11.71
CA LYS A 517 -17.44 -0.13 12.83
C LYS A 517 -16.66 -0.40 14.12
N PRO A 518 -16.57 0.58 15.03
CA PRO A 518 -15.80 0.39 16.25
C PRO A 518 -16.36 -0.75 17.09
N PHE A 519 -15.51 -1.69 17.51
CA PHE A 519 -15.91 -2.81 18.38
C PHE A 519 -15.71 -2.50 19.88
N MET A 520 -14.95 -1.45 20.21
CA MET A 520 -14.70 -1.02 21.58
C MET A 520 -14.51 0.50 21.62
N SER A 521 -15.30 1.18 22.45
CA SER A 521 -15.21 2.63 22.66
C SER A 521 -14.25 2.96 23.81
N LEU A 522 -13.43 4.00 23.64
CA LEU A 522 -12.40 4.40 24.59
C LEU A 522 -12.07 5.88 24.45
N GLY A 523 -11.19 6.40 25.29
CA GLY A 523 -10.61 7.72 25.10
C GLY A 523 -9.26 7.83 25.78
N ILE A 524 -8.56 8.95 25.58
CA ILE A 524 -7.33 9.23 26.32
C ILE A 524 -7.72 9.42 27.79
N SER A 525 -6.95 8.82 28.69
CA SER A 525 -7.12 8.87 30.13
C SER A 525 -5.80 9.19 30.81
N ILE A 526 -5.87 9.59 32.08
CA ILE A 526 -4.71 9.95 32.89
C ILE A 526 -4.45 8.83 33.89
N MET A 527 -3.25 8.25 33.83
CA MET A 527 -2.77 7.30 34.84
C MET A 527 -1.81 8.00 35.79
N ILE A 528 -2.11 7.90 37.08
CA ILE A 528 -1.21 8.33 38.15
C ILE A 528 -0.90 7.17 39.08
N LYS A 529 0.11 7.34 39.92
CA LYS A 529 0.38 6.42 41.01
C LYS A 529 -0.70 6.61 42.07
N LYS A 530 -1.33 5.51 42.51
CA LYS A 530 -2.28 5.50 43.60
C LYS A 530 -1.59 6.06 44.87
N PRO A 531 -2.14 7.12 45.49
CA PRO A 531 -1.53 7.72 46.66
C PRO A 531 -1.50 6.67 47.78
N GLN A 532 -0.34 6.54 48.42
CA GLN A 532 -0.22 5.71 49.62
C GLN A 532 -0.83 6.47 50.79
N LYS A 533 -1.41 5.74 51.74
CA LYS A 533 -1.90 6.30 53.01
C LYS A 533 -0.79 7.15 53.64
N SER A 534 -0.97 8.47 53.66
CA SER A 534 -0.02 9.38 54.29
C SER A 534 -0.02 9.12 55.78
N LYS A 535 1.17 8.96 56.37
CA LYS A 535 1.28 8.97 57.83
C LYS A 535 0.80 10.33 58.33
N PRO A 536 -0.08 10.41 59.35
CA PRO A 536 -0.55 11.68 59.87
C PRO A 536 0.65 12.56 60.26
N GLY A 537 0.58 13.84 59.93
CA GLY A 537 1.61 14.81 60.29
C GLY A 537 1.70 15.01 61.80
N VAL A 538 2.78 15.62 62.28
CA VAL A 538 3.01 15.87 63.73
C VAL A 538 1.86 16.66 64.38
N PHE A 539 1.16 17.50 63.61
CA PHE A 539 0.03 18.32 64.07
C PHE A 539 -1.35 17.75 63.73
N SER A 540 -1.45 16.48 63.30
CA SER A 540 -2.74 15.92 62.86
C SER A 540 -3.79 15.82 63.99
N PHE A 541 -3.37 15.93 65.26
CA PHE A 541 -4.30 16.04 66.38
C PHE A 541 -5.12 17.34 66.38
N LEU A 542 -4.73 18.37 65.61
CA LEU A 542 -5.50 19.61 65.47
C LEU A 542 -6.57 19.52 64.38
N ASP A 543 -6.43 18.59 63.42
CA ASP A 543 -7.32 18.40 62.26
C ASP A 543 -8.81 18.12 62.60
N PRO A 544 -9.19 17.50 63.75
CA PRO A 544 -10.59 17.22 64.07
C PRO A 544 -11.49 18.45 64.24
N LEU A 545 -10.90 19.63 64.44
CA LEU A 545 -11.60 20.91 64.51
C LEU A 545 -11.00 21.88 63.48
N ALA A 546 -11.87 22.60 62.77
CA ALA A 546 -11.45 23.58 61.80
C ALA A 546 -10.66 24.72 62.47
N TYR A 547 -9.74 25.32 61.73
CA TYR A 547 -8.87 26.39 62.23
C TYR A 547 -9.67 27.59 62.77
N GLU A 548 -10.81 27.89 62.15
CA GLU A 548 -11.73 28.94 62.55
C GLU A 548 -12.31 28.66 63.96
N ILE A 549 -12.62 27.41 64.27
CA ILE A 549 -13.16 27.01 65.58
C ILE A 549 -12.09 27.16 66.65
N TRP A 550 -10.84 26.80 66.35
CA TRP A 550 -9.71 27.01 67.27
C TRP A 550 -9.54 28.50 67.61
N MET A 551 -9.63 29.38 66.62
CA MET A 551 -9.58 30.83 66.84
C MET A 551 -10.76 31.32 67.70
N CYS A 552 -11.98 30.83 67.43
CA CYS A 552 -13.16 31.15 68.25
C CYS A 552 -13.03 30.68 69.70
N ILE A 553 -12.45 29.49 69.95
CA ILE A 553 -12.20 28.99 71.31
C ILE A 553 -11.26 29.93 72.06
N VAL A 554 -10.17 30.38 71.42
CA VAL A 554 -9.22 31.32 72.03
C VAL A 554 -9.90 32.66 72.36
N PHE A 555 -10.69 33.22 71.43
CA PHE A 555 -11.42 34.47 71.69
C PHE A 555 -12.48 34.31 72.78
N ALA A 556 -13.23 33.21 72.78
CA ALA A 556 -14.24 32.93 73.80
C ALA A 556 -13.59 32.72 75.18
N TYR A 557 -12.45 32.05 75.25
CA TYR A 557 -11.67 31.88 76.48
C TYR A 557 -11.24 33.22 77.09
N ILE A 558 -10.67 34.11 76.28
CA ILE A 558 -10.27 35.46 76.74
C ILE A 558 -11.52 36.27 77.13
N GLY A 559 -12.58 36.23 76.31
CA GLY A 559 -13.83 36.93 76.55
C GLY A 559 -14.49 36.53 77.86
N VAL A 560 -14.59 35.22 78.14
CA VAL A 560 -15.13 34.69 79.39
C VAL A 560 -14.26 35.06 80.58
N SER A 561 -12.93 34.99 80.44
CA SER A 561 -12.00 35.42 81.49
C SER A 561 -12.20 36.89 81.88
N VAL A 562 -12.37 37.78 80.90
CA VAL A 562 -12.61 39.21 81.11
C VAL A 562 -13.99 39.45 81.73
N VAL A 563 -15.03 38.80 81.23
CA VAL A 563 -16.40 38.93 81.79
C VAL A 563 -16.42 38.46 83.23
N LEU A 564 -15.78 37.33 83.54
CA LEU A 564 -15.73 36.78 84.90
C LEU A 564 -14.94 37.71 85.85
N PHE A 565 -13.83 38.29 85.38
CA PHE A 565 -13.09 39.31 86.11
C PHE A 565 -13.90 40.59 86.39
N LEU A 566 -14.70 41.06 85.42
CA LEU A 566 -15.54 42.24 85.62
C LEU A 566 -16.67 41.94 86.60
N VAL A 567 -17.38 40.83 86.42
CA VAL A 567 -18.48 40.41 87.29
C VAL A 567 -17.99 40.22 88.73
N SER A 568 -16.80 39.65 88.91
CA SER A 568 -16.20 39.48 90.24
C SER A 568 -15.79 40.79 90.89
N ARG A 569 -15.29 41.76 90.11
CA ARG A 569 -14.92 43.08 90.63
C ARG A 569 -16.12 43.94 91.04
N PHE A 570 -17.26 43.79 90.36
CA PHE A 570 -18.45 44.62 90.57
C PHE A 570 -19.52 43.99 91.46
N SER A 571 -19.51 42.68 91.69
CA SER A 571 -20.47 42.01 92.57
C SER A 571 -20.00 42.04 94.04
N PRO A 572 -20.68 42.76 94.96
CA PRO A 572 -20.27 42.88 96.37
C PRO A 572 -20.22 41.52 97.11
N TYR A 573 -21.01 40.53 96.64
CA TYR A 573 -21.12 39.20 97.24
C TYR A 573 -19.92 38.26 96.98
N GLU A 574 -18.95 38.69 96.15
CA GLU A 574 -17.69 37.95 95.93
C GLU A 574 -16.52 38.46 96.76
N TRP A 575 -16.70 39.57 97.47
CA TRP A 575 -15.70 40.11 98.38
C TRP A 575 -15.80 39.36 99.71
N HIS A 576 -14.66 38.88 100.24
CA HIS A 576 -14.62 38.35 101.60
C HIS A 576 -14.84 39.52 102.57
N LEU A 577 -16.01 39.57 103.20
CA LEU A 577 -16.16 40.26 104.48
C LEU A 577 -15.66 39.26 105.53
N GLU A 578 -14.43 39.42 105.97
CA GLU A 578 -13.95 38.73 107.17
C GLU A 578 -14.70 39.31 108.37
N ASP A 579 -15.68 38.57 108.90
CA ASP A 579 -16.17 38.75 110.27
C ASP A 579 -15.08 38.20 111.21
N THR A 580 -14.05 39.01 111.46
CA THR A 580 -13.09 38.79 112.53
C THR A 580 -13.03 40.04 113.40
N ASP A 581 -13.81 40.00 114.48
CA ASP A 581 -13.53 40.75 115.70
C ASP A 581 -12.09 40.45 116.14
N GLU A 582 -11.14 41.34 115.85
CA GLU A 582 -10.05 41.73 116.76
C GLU A 582 -9.16 42.86 116.21
N ALA A 583 -9.02 43.90 117.04
CA ALA A 583 -8.00 44.95 117.10
C ALA A 583 -7.60 45.75 115.83
N ARG A 584 -8.10 46.99 115.80
CA ARG A 584 -7.82 48.13 114.92
C ARG A 584 -6.34 48.54 114.81
N ASP A 585 -5.89 48.87 113.59
CA ASP A 585 -4.81 49.85 113.31
C ASP A 585 -5.29 50.85 112.22
N PRO A 586 -5.32 52.19 112.44
CA PRO A 586 -6.11 53.13 111.63
C PRO A 586 -5.41 53.77 110.39
N GLN A 587 -4.34 53.19 109.83
CA GLN A 587 -3.55 53.90 108.79
C GLN A 587 -3.46 53.25 107.39
N ASN A 588 -4.14 52.14 107.12
CA ASN A 588 -4.30 51.61 105.76
C ASN A 588 -5.73 51.04 105.59
N PRO A 589 -6.52 51.45 104.56
CA PRO A 589 -7.75 50.72 104.25
C PRO A 589 -7.38 49.32 103.73
N PRO A 590 -7.88 48.23 104.33
CA PRO A 590 -7.77 46.92 103.72
C PRO A 590 -8.75 46.87 102.55
N ASP A 591 -8.25 46.95 101.31
CA ASP A 591 -9.01 46.44 100.17
C ASP A 591 -9.25 44.94 100.45
N PRO A 592 -10.51 44.46 100.56
CA PRO A 592 -10.75 43.05 100.83
C PRO A 592 -10.20 42.23 99.65
N PRO A 593 -9.46 41.13 99.88
CA PRO A 593 -8.87 40.37 98.79
C PRO A 593 -9.99 39.65 98.03
N ASN A 594 -10.34 40.17 96.85
CA ASN A 594 -11.09 39.41 95.87
C ASN A 594 -10.15 38.34 95.27
N GLU A 595 -10.45 37.07 95.50
CA GLU A 595 -9.65 35.94 94.97
C GLU A 595 -9.67 35.89 93.42
N PHE A 596 -10.64 36.52 92.76
CA PHE A 596 -10.73 36.60 91.30
C PHE A 596 -10.00 37.83 90.73
N GLY A 597 -8.67 37.80 90.76
CA GLY A 597 -7.84 38.68 89.92
C GLY A 597 -7.89 38.31 88.42
N ILE A 598 -7.29 39.13 87.54
CA ILE A 598 -7.24 38.86 86.08
C ILE A 598 -6.62 37.49 85.80
N PHE A 599 -5.49 37.19 86.45
CA PHE A 599 -4.80 35.90 86.30
C PHE A 599 -5.59 34.73 86.89
N ASN A 600 -6.27 34.92 88.02
CA ASN A 600 -7.07 33.88 88.65
C ASN A 600 -8.36 33.57 87.86
N SER A 601 -8.94 34.58 87.20
CA SER A 601 -10.08 34.42 86.29
C SER A 601 -9.68 33.68 85.02
N LEU A 602 -8.51 34.01 84.48
CA LEU A 602 -7.91 33.30 83.35
C LEU A 602 -7.60 31.84 83.71
N TRP A 603 -7.01 31.61 84.88
CA TRP A 603 -6.70 30.29 85.41
C TRP A 603 -7.97 29.45 85.65
N PHE A 604 -9.02 30.05 86.21
CA PHE A 604 -10.32 29.39 86.40
C PHE A 604 -10.93 28.96 85.07
N SER A 605 -10.95 29.85 84.06
CA SER A 605 -11.52 29.51 82.75
C SER A 605 -10.72 28.43 82.01
N LEU A 606 -9.39 28.39 82.21
CA LEU A 606 -8.52 27.33 81.66
C LEU A 606 -8.72 25.99 82.38
N GLY A 607 -8.78 25.99 83.71
CA GLY A 607 -9.05 24.79 84.51
C GLY A 607 -10.42 24.18 84.22
N ALA A 608 -11.42 25.03 83.96
CA ALA A 608 -12.75 24.63 83.47
C ALA A 608 -12.71 24.05 82.05
N PHE A 609 -11.84 24.57 81.17
CA PHE A 609 -11.65 24.04 79.82
C PHE A 609 -10.91 22.69 79.82
N MET A 610 -9.89 22.51 80.66
CA MET A 610 -9.10 21.27 80.73
C MET A 610 -9.75 20.16 81.58
N GLN A 611 -10.96 20.37 82.11
CA GLN A 611 -11.69 19.43 82.98
C GLN A 611 -10.94 19.03 84.28
N GLN A 612 -9.98 19.85 84.73
CA GLN A 612 -9.18 19.57 85.92
C GLN A 612 -9.77 20.18 87.21
N GLY A 613 -10.74 21.09 87.08
CA GLY A 613 -11.28 21.85 88.21
C GLY A 613 -10.34 22.97 88.66
N CYS A 614 -10.79 23.79 89.61
CA CYS A 614 -10.00 24.86 90.22
C CYS A 614 -10.37 24.94 91.70
N ASP A 615 -9.42 25.28 92.56
CA ASP A 615 -9.66 25.45 94.00
C ASP A 615 -10.56 26.67 94.31
N ILE A 616 -10.65 27.60 93.36
CA ILE A 616 -11.41 28.85 93.48
C ILE A 616 -12.72 28.70 92.69
N SER A 617 -13.86 29.04 93.30
CA SER A 617 -15.18 28.96 92.64
C SER A 617 -15.98 30.25 92.82
N PRO A 618 -16.70 30.72 91.78
CA PRO A 618 -17.48 31.95 91.87
C PRO A 618 -18.64 31.78 92.86
N ARG A 619 -18.74 32.71 93.82
CA ARG A 619 -19.80 32.73 94.84
C ARG A 619 -21.04 33.49 94.39
N SER A 620 -20.89 34.54 93.57
CA SER A 620 -22.04 35.32 93.10
C SER A 620 -22.91 34.52 92.14
N LEU A 621 -24.22 34.79 92.15
CA LEU A 621 -25.16 34.20 91.21
C LEU A 621 -24.76 34.51 89.76
N SER A 622 -24.34 35.75 89.49
CA SER A 622 -23.89 36.21 88.17
C SER A 622 -22.63 35.47 87.69
N GLY A 623 -21.62 35.31 88.55
CA GLY A 623 -20.39 34.57 88.23
C GLY A 623 -20.64 33.07 88.02
N ARG A 624 -21.57 32.47 88.79
CA ARG A 624 -21.98 31.08 88.61
C ARG A 624 -22.70 30.83 87.28
N ILE A 625 -23.53 31.79 86.81
CA ILE A 625 -24.17 31.68 85.50
C ILE A 625 -23.12 31.72 84.38
N VAL A 626 -22.17 32.66 84.43
CA VAL A 626 -21.08 32.75 83.45
C VAL A 626 -20.24 31.47 83.43
N GLY A 627 -19.85 30.98 84.61
CA GLY A 627 -19.10 29.72 84.76
C GLY A 627 -19.89 28.50 84.28
N GLY A 628 -21.19 28.44 84.56
CA GLY A 628 -22.08 27.36 84.13
C GLY A 628 -22.27 27.29 82.61
N VAL A 629 -22.44 28.45 81.95
CA VAL A 629 -22.50 28.53 80.48
C VAL A 629 -21.16 28.14 79.86
N TRP A 630 -20.04 28.60 80.44
CA TRP A 630 -18.70 28.19 80.00
C TRP A 630 -18.52 26.68 80.13
N TRP A 631 -18.91 26.07 81.26
CA TRP A 631 -18.87 24.62 81.44
C TRP A 631 -19.69 23.84 80.41
N PHE A 632 -20.91 24.32 80.10
CA PHE A 632 -21.71 23.68 79.06
C PHE A 632 -21.04 23.80 77.69
N PHE A 633 -20.46 24.96 77.38
CA PHE A 633 -19.71 25.19 76.14
C PHE A 633 -18.48 24.25 76.05
N THR A 634 -17.66 24.16 77.09
CA THR A 634 -16.46 23.31 77.08
C THR A 634 -16.82 21.82 76.99
N LEU A 635 -17.89 21.38 77.65
CA LEU A 635 -18.40 20.01 77.56
C LEU A 635 -18.77 19.64 76.12
N ILE A 636 -19.51 20.50 75.42
CA ILE A 636 -19.91 20.27 74.02
C ILE A 636 -18.68 20.22 73.11
N ILE A 637 -17.77 21.21 73.23
CA ILE A 637 -16.56 21.28 72.38
C ILE A 637 -15.68 20.05 72.54
N ILE A 638 -15.41 19.61 73.77
CA ILE A 638 -14.55 18.45 74.01
C ILE A 638 -15.23 17.17 73.54
N SER A 639 -16.55 17.04 73.74
CA SER A 639 -17.31 15.90 73.25
C SER A 639 -17.35 15.82 71.71
N SER A 640 -17.47 16.96 71.02
CA SER A 640 -17.40 17.01 69.56
C SER A 640 -15.98 16.73 69.05
N TYR A 641 -14.95 17.22 69.74
CA TYR A 641 -13.55 16.92 69.40
C TYR A 641 -13.27 15.42 69.53
N THR A 642 -13.69 14.77 70.62
CA THR A 642 -13.49 13.33 70.82
C THR A 642 -14.26 12.50 69.81
N ALA A 643 -15.50 12.89 69.45
CA ALA A 643 -16.28 12.24 68.41
C ALA A 643 -15.64 12.36 67.02
N ASN A 644 -15.19 13.56 66.63
CA ASN A 644 -14.53 13.78 65.33
C ASN A 644 -13.17 13.11 65.25
N LEU A 645 -12.40 13.11 66.34
CA LEU A 645 -11.12 12.40 66.40
C LEU A 645 -11.31 10.89 66.20
N ALA A 646 -12.34 10.30 66.82
CA ALA A 646 -12.69 8.89 66.61
C ALA A 646 -13.10 8.60 65.15
N ALA A 647 -13.85 9.52 64.51
CA ALA A 647 -14.19 9.41 63.10
C ALA A 647 -12.96 9.53 62.18
N PHE A 648 -12.03 10.45 62.49
CA PHE A 648 -10.82 10.68 61.71
C PHE A 648 -9.87 9.47 61.76
N LEU A 649 -9.75 8.83 62.92
CA LEU A 649 -8.96 7.62 63.11
C LEU A 649 -9.56 6.38 62.44
N THR A 650 -10.87 6.38 62.15
CA THR A 650 -11.55 5.25 61.50
C THR A 650 -11.62 5.39 59.98
N VAL A 651 -11.65 6.62 59.44
CA VAL A 651 -11.78 6.87 58.00
C VAL A 651 -10.65 7.76 57.46
N GLU A 652 -9.62 7.11 56.94
CA GLU A 652 -8.57 7.77 56.16
C GLU A 652 -9.03 7.90 54.70
N ARG A 653 -9.49 9.09 54.29
CA ARG A 653 -9.80 9.37 52.87
C ARG A 653 -8.53 9.59 52.08
N MET A 654 -8.37 8.87 50.97
CA MET A 654 -7.31 9.15 50.00
C MET A 654 -7.71 10.36 49.17
N VAL A 655 -6.90 11.42 49.19
CA VAL A 655 -7.09 12.60 48.33
C VAL A 655 -6.18 12.48 47.12
N SER A 656 -6.75 12.59 45.92
CA SER A 656 -5.95 12.67 44.69
C SER A 656 -5.52 14.12 44.46
N PRO A 657 -4.23 14.40 44.18
CA PRO A 657 -3.79 15.76 43.87
C PRO A 657 -4.24 16.25 42.48
N ILE A 658 -4.70 15.34 41.60
CA ILE A 658 -5.13 15.65 40.23
C ILE A 658 -6.49 14.99 39.98
N GLU A 659 -7.45 15.74 39.46
CA GLU A 659 -8.76 15.23 39.04
C GLU A 659 -8.99 15.42 37.53
N SER A 660 -8.36 16.42 36.92
CA SER A 660 -8.56 16.77 35.51
C SER A 660 -7.26 17.02 34.75
N ALA A 661 -7.37 17.04 33.41
CA ALA A 661 -6.27 17.43 32.54
C ALA A 661 -5.89 18.92 32.67
N GLU A 662 -6.85 19.77 33.06
CA GLU A 662 -6.59 21.17 33.33
C GLU A 662 -5.66 21.37 34.52
N ASP A 663 -5.83 20.55 35.56
CA ASP A 663 -4.98 20.60 36.74
C ASP A 663 -3.54 20.28 36.37
N LEU A 664 -3.33 19.24 35.54
CA LEU A 664 -2.01 18.92 34.97
C LEU A 664 -1.40 20.09 34.19
N ALA A 665 -2.21 20.83 33.43
CA ALA A 665 -1.74 21.95 32.62
C ALA A 665 -1.47 23.24 33.44
N LYS A 666 -2.08 23.38 34.63
CA LYS A 666 -1.89 24.53 35.54
C LYS A 666 -0.62 24.42 36.36
N GLN A 667 -0.21 23.20 36.70
CA GLN A 667 0.95 22.90 37.56
C GLN A 667 2.16 22.39 36.76
N THR A 668 3.35 22.41 37.38
CA THR A 668 4.62 21.92 36.78
C THR A 668 5.37 20.91 37.65
N GLU A 669 4.82 20.55 38.82
CA GLU A 669 5.46 19.65 39.78
C GLU A 669 5.37 18.17 39.37
N ILE A 670 4.26 17.78 38.77
CA ILE A 670 3.96 16.45 38.24
C ILE A 670 4.17 16.52 36.72
N ALA A 671 5.24 15.91 36.25
CA ALA A 671 5.49 15.80 34.82
C ALA A 671 4.48 14.85 34.15
N TYR A 672 4.21 15.04 32.86
CA TYR A 672 3.31 14.16 32.12
C TYR A 672 3.77 13.94 30.68
N GLY A 673 3.43 12.77 30.13
CA GLY A 673 3.83 12.39 28.77
C GLY A 673 3.00 11.23 28.20
N THR A 674 3.24 10.95 26.92
CA THR A 674 2.53 9.92 26.13
C THR A 674 3.52 8.92 25.51
N LEU A 675 3.00 7.90 24.82
CA LEU A 675 3.80 7.05 23.94
C LEU A 675 4.37 7.86 22.75
N ASP A 676 5.61 7.56 22.32
CA ASP A 676 6.34 8.29 21.28
C ASP A 676 5.80 8.08 19.86
N SER A 677 5.26 6.89 19.57
CA SER A 677 4.73 6.48 18.25
C SER A 677 3.22 6.17 18.28
N GLY A 678 2.46 6.88 19.12
CA GLY A 678 1.02 6.65 19.33
C GLY A 678 0.09 7.72 18.75
N SER A 679 -1.18 7.37 18.57
CA SER A 679 -2.25 8.30 18.15
C SER A 679 -2.46 9.43 19.17
N THR A 680 -2.21 9.17 20.46
CA THR A 680 -2.29 10.15 21.56
C THR A 680 -1.31 11.30 21.40
N LYS A 681 -0.06 11.03 20.96
CA LYS A 681 0.93 12.07 20.72
C LYS A 681 0.50 13.01 19.58
N GLU A 682 0.04 12.42 18.48
CA GLU A 682 -0.43 13.20 17.32
C GLU A 682 -1.72 13.97 17.63
N PHE A 683 -2.58 13.45 18.51
CA PHE A 683 -3.75 14.17 19.03
C PHE A 683 -3.33 15.48 19.70
N PHE A 684 -2.39 15.45 20.65
CA PHE A 684 -1.91 16.68 21.32
C PHE A 684 -1.18 17.61 20.35
N ARG A 685 -0.44 17.07 19.37
CA ARG A 685 0.25 17.86 18.35
C ARG A 685 -0.72 18.63 17.43
N ARG A 686 -1.86 18.05 17.08
CA ARG A 686 -2.85 18.63 16.17
C ARG A 686 -3.98 19.38 16.87
N SER A 687 -4.14 19.18 18.17
CA SER A 687 -5.23 19.77 18.94
C SER A 687 -5.22 21.29 18.87
N LYS A 688 -6.42 21.88 18.84
CA LYS A 688 -6.67 23.34 18.82
C LYS A 688 -7.29 23.85 20.11
N ILE A 689 -7.46 22.98 21.10
CA ILE A 689 -8.00 23.34 22.42
C ILE A 689 -6.85 23.91 23.26
N ALA A 690 -7.03 25.11 23.81
CA ALA A 690 -5.97 25.85 24.51
C ALA A 690 -5.28 25.04 25.63
N VAL A 691 -6.05 24.26 26.40
CA VAL A 691 -5.50 23.39 27.46
C VAL A 691 -4.53 22.35 26.87
N TYR A 692 -4.94 21.67 25.80
CA TYR A 692 -4.15 20.61 25.16
C TYR A 692 -2.95 21.16 24.38
N GLU A 693 -3.07 22.35 23.80
CA GLU A 693 -1.96 23.06 23.16
C GLU A 693 -0.88 23.46 24.18
N LYS A 694 -1.29 23.92 25.36
CA LYS A 694 -0.37 24.18 26.49
C LYS A 694 0.33 22.89 26.94
N MET A 695 -0.41 21.80 27.08
CA MET A 695 0.15 20.48 27.41
C MET A 695 1.15 20.00 26.34
N TRP A 696 0.83 20.16 25.05
CA TRP A 696 1.73 19.80 23.96
C TRP A 696 3.01 20.64 23.97
N SER A 697 2.88 21.94 24.20
CA SER A 697 4.02 22.85 24.29
C SER A 697 4.97 22.44 25.41
N TYR A 698 4.42 22.09 26.59
CA TYR A 698 5.19 21.51 27.69
C TYR A 698 5.86 20.20 27.30
N MET A 699 5.11 19.23 26.74
CA MET A 699 5.67 17.92 26.36
C MET A 699 6.78 18.04 25.30
N LYS A 700 6.68 19.02 24.41
CA LYS A 700 7.68 19.30 23.37
C LYS A 700 8.95 19.91 23.95
N SER A 701 8.85 20.76 24.97
CA SER A 701 9.99 21.45 25.59
C SER A 701 10.54 20.76 26.84
N ALA A 702 9.94 19.66 27.28
CA ALA A 702 10.32 19.00 28.53
C ALA A 702 11.67 18.26 28.40
N GLU A 703 12.60 18.59 29.29
CA GLU A 703 13.88 17.90 29.46
C GLU A 703 13.98 17.33 30.89
N PRO A 704 14.22 16.02 31.08
CA PRO A 704 14.38 14.97 30.07
C PRO A 704 13.06 14.58 29.38
N SER A 705 13.16 13.94 28.21
CA SER A 705 12.00 13.54 27.40
C SER A 705 10.91 12.85 28.23
N VAL A 706 9.68 13.35 28.10
CA VAL A 706 8.49 12.79 28.76
C VAL A 706 7.86 11.65 27.96
N PHE A 707 8.26 11.47 26.70
CA PHE A 707 7.74 10.41 25.83
C PHE A 707 8.37 9.05 26.15
N THR A 708 7.55 8.00 26.16
CA THR A 708 8.02 6.61 26.37
C THR A 708 7.99 5.81 25.07
N LYS A 709 8.87 4.80 24.95
CA LYS A 709 8.95 3.94 23.76
C LYS A 709 7.86 2.86 23.76
N THR A 710 7.60 2.27 24.92
CA THR A 710 6.58 1.25 25.12
C THR A 710 5.58 1.66 26.21
N THR A 711 4.42 1.01 26.24
CA THR A 711 3.41 1.19 27.28
C THR A 711 3.95 0.79 28.64
N ASP A 712 4.67 -0.34 28.72
CA ASP A 712 5.26 -0.85 29.97
C ASP A 712 6.30 0.10 30.56
N ASP A 713 7.11 0.76 29.72
CA ASP A 713 8.05 1.79 30.17
C ASP A 713 7.33 2.98 30.81
N GLY A 714 6.19 3.40 30.23
CA GLY A 714 5.34 4.47 30.75
C GLY A 714 4.74 4.11 32.11
N VAL A 715 4.18 2.91 32.23
CA VAL A 715 3.63 2.38 33.50
C VAL A 715 4.72 2.28 34.57
N ALA A 716 5.87 1.72 34.23
CA ALA A 716 7.00 1.59 35.15
C ALA A 716 7.52 2.96 35.62
N ARG A 717 7.53 3.97 34.73
CA ARG A 717 7.90 5.35 35.07
C ARG A 717 6.93 5.94 36.10
N VAL A 718 5.62 5.82 35.91
CA VAL A 718 4.61 6.26 36.89
C VAL A 718 4.84 5.62 38.26
N ARG A 719 5.06 4.30 38.29
CA ARG A 719 5.29 3.55 39.54
C ARG A 719 6.54 4.01 40.28
N LYS A 720 7.63 4.29 39.56
CA LYS A 720 8.93 4.71 40.13
C LYS A 720 8.94 6.17 40.56
N SER A 721 8.19 7.04 39.88
CA SER A 721 8.19 8.50 40.11
C SER A 721 7.46 8.96 41.38
N LYS A 722 6.96 8.06 42.24
CA LYS A 722 6.31 8.39 43.53
C LYS A 722 5.24 9.51 43.42
N GLY A 723 4.45 9.51 42.35
CA GLY A 723 3.40 10.50 42.12
C GLY A 723 3.85 11.80 41.44
N LYS A 724 5.11 11.91 41.00
CA LYS A 724 5.65 13.06 40.24
C LYS A 724 5.60 12.89 38.72
N PHE A 725 4.98 11.82 38.23
CA PHE A 725 4.77 11.59 36.81
C PHE A 725 3.39 11.01 36.54
N ALA A 726 2.68 11.57 35.56
CA ALA A 726 1.42 11.07 35.04
C ALA A 726 1.60 10.58 33.60
N PHE A 727 0.99 9.45 33.26
CA PHE A 727 1.08 8.87 31.93
C PHE A 727 -0.27 8.94 31.23
N LEU A 728 -0.26 9.47 30.00
CA LEU A 728 -1.45 9.66 29.18
C LEU A 728 -1.55 8.51 28.18
N LEU A 729 -2.55 7.64 28.39
CA LEU A 729 -2.80 6.44 27.59
C LEU A 729 -4.30 6.19 27.43
N GLU A 730 -4.65 5.25 26.57
CA GLU A 730 -6.04 4.86 26.32
C GLU A 730 -6.69 4.25 27.58
N SER A 731 -7.97 4.57 27.80
CA SER A 731 -8.72 4.23 29.02
C SER A 731 -8.79 2.72 29.29
N THR A 732 -8.93 1.93 28.24
CA THR A 732 -8.98 0.47 28.29
C THR A 732 -7.70 -0.11 28.92
N MET A 733 -6.54 0.41 28.50
CA MET A 733 -5.26 0.00 29.05
C MET A 733 -5.05 0.51 30.48
N ASN A 734 -5.51 1.73 30.79
CA ASN A 734 -5.42 2.27 32.13
C ASN A 734 -6.22 1.43 33.16
N GLU A 735 -7.48 1.13 32.83
CA GLU A 735 -8.37 0.29 33.65
C GLU A 735 -7.80 -1.13 33.80
N TYR A 736 -7.22 -1.69 32.74
CA TYR A 736 -6.55 -2.98 32.81
C TYR A 736 -5.35 -2.98 33.76
N ILE A 737 -4.46 -1.98 33.66
CA ILE A 737 -3.25 -1.89 34.52
C ILE A 737 -3.62 -1.62 35.98
N GLU A 738 -4.68 -0.86 36.24
CA GLU A 738 -5.22 -0.64 37.59
C GLU A 738 -5.61 -1.96 38.29
N GLN A 739 -6.14 -2.92 37.53
CA GLN A 739 -6.50 -4.25 38.05
C GLN A 739 -5.29 -5.21 38.20
N ARG A 740 -4.09 -4.80 37.79
CA ARG A 740 -2.88 -5.64 37.89
C ARG A 740 -2.13 -5.37 39.19
N LYS A 741 -1.61 -6.45 39.78
CA LYS A 741 -0.70 -6.37 40.93
C LYS A 741 0.49 -5.43 40.60
N PRO A 742 0.92 -4.56 41.52
CA PRO A 742 0.51 -4.46 42.93
C PRO A 742 -0.66 -3.48 43.19
N CYS A 743 -1.51 -3.18 42.19
CA CYS A 743 -2.65 -2.26 42.30
C CYS A 743 -2.24 -0.84 42.74
N ASP A 744 -1.11 -0.36 42.22
CA ASP A 744 -0.45 0.89 42.60
C ASP A 744 -0.66 2.03 41.60
N THR A 745 -1.46 1.82 40.55
CA THR A 745 -1.89 2.84 39.59
C THR A 745 -3.38 3.13 39.79
N MET A 746 -3.82 4.31 39.34
CA MET A 746 -5.24 4.65 39.31
C MET A 746 -5.53 5.57 38.11
N LYS A 747 -6.72 5.39 37.52
CA LYS A 747 -7.28 6.35 36.56
C LYS A 747 -7.85 7.56 37.30
N VAL A 748 -7.56 8.77 36.80
CA VAL A 748 -8.16 10.01 37.29
C VAL A 748 -8.88 10.76 36.19
N GLY A 749 -10.01 11.38 36.55
CA GLY A 749 -10.84 12.14 35.64
C GLY A 749 -11.63 11.30 34.62
N GLY A 750 -12.40 12.01 33.81
CA GLY A 750 -13.05 11.45 32.62
C GLY A 750 -12.06 11.26 31.46
N ASN A 751 -12.53 10.61 30.40
CA ASN A 751 -11.77 10.54 29.16
C ASN A 751 -11.70 11.92 28.48
N LEU A 752 -10.55 12.26 27.91
CA LEU A 752 -10.33 13.56 27.24
C LEU A 752 -11.02 13.67 25.87
N ASP A 753 -11.31 12.52 25.25
CA ASP A 753 -11.95 12.39 23.94
C ASP A 753 -12.76 11.09 23.84
N SER A 754 -13.42 10.91 22.69
CA SER A 754 -14.18 9.70 22.34
C SER A 754 -13.62 9.09 21.06
N LYS A 755 -12.97 7.94 21.20
CA LYS A 755 -12.39 7.15 20.11
C LYS A 755 -12.95 5.72 20.16
N GLY A 756 -12.56 4.92 19.18
CA GLY A 756 -12.78 3.49 19.23
C GLY A 756 -11.72 2.72 18.45
N TYR A 757 -11.57 1.44 18.82
CA TYR A 757 -10.82 0.48 18.03
C TYR A 757 -11.71 -0.10 16.94
N GLY A 758 -11.15 -0.26 15.75
CA GLY A 758 -11.80 -0.92 14.63
C GLY A 758 -10.86 -1.94 13.99
N VAL A 759 -11.44 -3.00 13.45
CA VAL A 759 -10.72 -3.91 12.55
C VAL A 759 -10.43 -3.16 11.26
N ALA A 760 -9.19 -3.25 10.77
CA ALA A 760 -8.77 -2.53 9.57
C ALA A 760 -8.44 -3.49 8.43
N THR A 761 -8.72 -3.06 7.20
CA THR A 761 -8.50 -3.80 5.96
C THR A 761 -7.82 -2.89 4.93
N PRO A 762 -7.09 -3.46 3.94
CA PRO A 762 -6.65 -2.70 2.79
C PRO A 762 -7.84 -2.04 2.10
N LYS A 763 -7.63 -0.84 1.56
CA LYS A 763 -8.70 -0.06 0.93
C LYS A 763 -9.30 -0.83 -0.25
N GLY A 764 -10.63 -0.90 -0.29
CA GLY A 764 -11.35 -1.66 -1.34
C GLY A 764 -11.28 -3.19 -1.21
N SER A 765 -10.82 -3.73 -0.08
CA SER A 765 -10.79 -5.17 0.15
C SER A 765 -12.19 -5.78 0.21
N ALA A 766 -12.38 -6.93 -0.45
CA ALA A 766 -13.62 -7.71 -0.40
C ALA A 766 -13.98 -8.17 1.03
N LEU A 767 -12.99 -8.33 1.91
CA LEU A 767 -13.19 -8.73 3.32
C LEU A 767 -14.04 -7.72 4.11
N ARG A 768 -14.22 -6.49 3.62
CA ARG A 768 -15.06 -5.49 4.27
C ARG A 768 -16.56 -5.72 4.04
N TRP A 769 -16.92 -6.32 2.91
CA TRP A 769 -18.30 -6.36 2.39
C TRP A 769 -18.91 -7.76 2.42
N VAL A 770 -18.31 -8.69 3.18
CA VAL A 770 -18.91 -10.03 3.33
C VAL A 770 -20.18 -9.87 4.16
N GLU A 771 -21.33 -10.00 3.50
CA GLU A 771 -22.68 -9.98 4.10
C GLU A 771 -22.92 -11.19 5.01
#